data_AF-A0A2V3IJ35-F1
#
_entry.id   AF-A0A2V3IJ35-F1
#
_cell.length_a   1.000
_cell.length_b   1.000
_cell.length_c   1.000
_cell.angle_alpha   90.00
_cell.angle_beta   90.00
_cell.angle_gamma   90.00
#
_symmetry.space_group_name_H-M   'P 1'
#
loop_
_entity.id
_entity.type
_entity.pdbx_description
1 polymer ?
#
loop_
_entity_poly.entity_id
_entity_poly.type
_entity_poly.pdbx_seq_one_letter_code
_entity_poly.pdbx_strand_id
1 'polypeptide(L)'
;MEKLRSAHQDALASSVALGLHRFAILTAQGGHGAAPNPAASISIYHRAVDANHVPSMHNLAEMYEHGIGTEKKPELAFHYYARAVSRGHAPSKKALANCYRWGTGVEKNPQKCLKLLQEAVEAGCTNGLVDLGDCHRDGFGVSVDFSTAVELYRKAADVGCSKAHNRLGDCYRDGKGVRQDFKEAFRHFKAAASKGESSAYMKIARCYQRGEGIRKDMHSVFFWSKKAADETKDNSAMYIVGVLYGAGTVVRKDLSAMYSYFRKSAQLGLPRAKTALAECYLHGYGTEINRAKAVTLYLQAVDSGESDAFVGLSDCYFDALGVDKDLERAFSLVERAVSAGNHYASFLLGTRFAKGTGVDRSDSNALFHFTRAAKGGVSQAHVEAAKFLLRGRGTTSDPARAVEHLRAASEDSNPEGTVMLAACYRLGMGVPASAETAYALYGKAAGFGDHEGMLELALCNIYGDGCLKNFAEARNILQELSDQDHAEATRLLALFYYNGEGIPVNYSRAAQLYRKSYELGDMEACCRLATCYRLGRGVVKDLKEAFGLYEQATIAGYLPAGAHVALCYEKGIGVDVDLEAAFKQYEDVIEQSGTYPIQEDRQFFSRHLIRNFLLCCERVKGSAKQAGKETHVLKKLHKRRPPYISLRLAHNYLKGHGEPTRAEKAFTMAKEIAEEGKSAYALRLLAHCYKHGKGTSPDEKMAVSLLKKAMEKGSRKARITLAVWLMKAGDETKNPEILGLLGDAAKKGSTTATIMLGDLHYDGCFRFGEKRYCEREIDYCRALELYKSAGDRPEVMYRKSRCFRHGHGVSKDSDISFQLLKRSSEKGYPHAQIQLAKIYEQGGAGVERDLYRALDLLQKAVLHLGGASRGVALHSLGVFLQHHGPSLQLRISDPTIFSKESIRALFEDAEKANNLKSANDLAVLLESRRQAEGDLEEEDTDSTTHAFQLFQKVAEFIPRAQANLGICYEMGIGTCRDMQRARSCYEKAAMKHDMVGMNNLALCLIDEKEYDRAAELLREAAKSEDSIPILNMGWLYERGFGIAQDSKRAFVLYRQAAKKNDATGLLNLGTCYEREIGTGYDAKLAERHFRMSEELGCAEATQRLDLYRSR
;
A
#
# COMPACT_ATOMS: atom_id res chain seq x y z
N MET A 1 -7.77 -112.87 -61.58
CA MET A 1 -9.00 -112.70 -60.77
C MET A 1 -8.70 -112.39 -59.31
N GLU A 2 -7.86 -113.17 -58.60
CA GLU A 2 -7.52 -112.89 -57.18
C GLU A 2 -6.76 -111.56 -56.97
N LYS A 3 -5.80 -111.22 -57.83
CA LYS A 3 -5.14 -109.90 -57.80
C LYS A 3 -6.12 -108.74 -58.04
N LEU A 4 -7.17 -108.96 -58.84
CA LEU A 4 -8.24 -107.97 -59.08
C LEU A 4 -9.20 -107.89 -57.88
N ARG A 5 -9.50 -109.00 -57.19
CA ARG A 5 -10.28 -109.00 -55.93
C ARG A 5 -9.51 -108.33 -54.78
N SER A 6 -8.22 -108.61 -54.64
CA SER A 6 -7.33 -107.94 -53.67
C SER A 6 -7.27 -106.45 -53.96
N ALA A 7 -7.00 -106.04 -55.21
CA ALA A 7 -7.00 -104.63 -55.59
C ALA A 7 -8.36 -103.95 -55.38
N HIS A 8 -9.48 -104.67 -55.60
CA HIS A 8 -10.82 -104.14 -55.35
C HIS A 8 -11.12 -104.02 -53.85
N GLN A 9 -10.70 -104.98 -53.02
CA GLN A 9 -10.83 -104.92 -51.56
C GLN A 9 -9.96 -103.80 -50.96
N ASP A 10 -8.74 -103.62 -51.46
CA ASP A 10 -7.84 -102.54 -51.06
C ASP A 10 -8.41 -101.16 -51.45
N ALA A 11 -9.00 -101.05 -52.65
CA ALA A 11 -9.70 -99.84 -53.08
C ALA A 11 -10.94 -99.55 -52.22
N LEU A 12 -11.71 -100.58 -51.85
CA LEU A 12 -12.88 -100.43 -50.97
C LEU A 12 -12.45 -99.96 -49.58
N ALA A 13 -11.43 -100.58 -48.99
CA ALA A 13 -10.87 -100.21 -47.69
C ALA A 13 -10.33 -98.76 -47.68
N SER A 14 -9.65 -98.35 -48.76
CA SER A 14 -9.17 -96.97 -48.94
C SER A 14 -10.33 -95.95 -49.02
N SER A 15 -11.42 -96.29 -49.72
CA SER A 15 -12.60 -95.43 -49.82
C SER A 15 -13.33 -95.25 -48.49
N VAL A 16 -13.44 -96.32 -47.69
CA VAL A 16 -14.04 -96.30 -46.35
C VAL A 16 -13.19 -95.46 -45.38
N ALA A 17 -11.87 -95.64 -45.43
CA ALA A 17 -10.91 -94.86 -44.65
C ALA A 17 -11.03 -93.34 -44.92
N LEU A 18 -11.13 -92.94 -46.19
CA LEU A 18 -11.33 -91.55 -46.58
C LEU A 18 -12.70 -91.00 -46.14
N GLY A 19 -13.75 -91.82 -46.24
CA GLY A 19 -15.09 -91.47 -45.76
C GLY A 19 -15.12 -91.23 -44.25
N LEU A 20 -14.50 -92.12 -43.46
CA LEU A 20 -14.37 -91.97 -42.01
C LEU A 20 -13.56 -90.72 -41.65
N HIS A 21 -12.49 -90.43 -42.37
CA HIS A 21 -11.69 -89.22 -42.15
C HIS A 21 -12.51 -87.94 -42.38
N ARG A 22 -13.23 -87.84 -43.51
CA ARG A 22 -14.09 -86.68 -43.79
C ARG A 22 -15.20 -86.54 -42.76
N PHE A 23 -15.80 -87.66 -42.35
CA PHE A 23 -16.83 -87.66 -41.32
C PHE A 23 -16.29 -87.22 -39.95
N ALA A 24 -15.06 -87.63 -39.60
CA ALA A 24 -14.38 -87.19 -38.38
C ALA A 24 -14.11 -85.67 -38.40
N ILE A 25 -13.66 -85.11 -39.53
CA ILE A 25 -13.49 -83.65 -39.69
C ILE A 25 -14.82 -82.92 -39.49
N LEU A 26 -15.89 -83.36 -40.17
CA LEU A 26 -17.22 -82.74 -40.06
C LEU A 26 -17.77 -82.82 -38.62
N THR A 27 -17.54 -83.94 -37.94
CA THR A 27 -17.96 -84.13 -36.54
C THR A 27 -17.15 -83.22 -35.60
N ALA A 28 -15.85 -83.08 -35.84
CA ALA A 28 -14.98 -82.21 -35.04
C ALA A 28 -15.33 -80.72 -35.20
N GLN A 29 -15.73 -80.29 -36.41
CA GLN A 29 -15.91 -78.88 -36.76
C GLN A 29 -17.37 -78.41 -36.78
N GLY A 30 -18.36 -79.31 -36.75
CA GLY A 30 -19.78 -78.98 -36.82
C GLY A 30 -20.27 -78.74 -38.26
N GLY A 31 -20.41 -79.81 -39.03
CA GLY A 31 -20.94 -79.76 -40.41
C GLY A 31 -22.47 -79.69 -40.50
N HIS A 32 -22.99 -78.98 -41.50
CA HIS A 32 -24.43 -78.93 -41.86
C HIS A 32 -25.39 -78.52 -40.73
N GLY A 33 -24.98 -77.57 -39.89
CA GLY A 33 -25.84 -77.05 -38.81
C GLY A 33 -25.81 -77.87 -37.51
N ALA A 34 -25.01 -78.94 -37.44
CA ALA A 34 -24.76 -79.66 -36.19
C ALA A 34 -23.70 -78.96 -35.32
N ALA A 35 -23.85 -79.02 -34.00
CA ALA A 35 -22.85 -78.49 -33.06
C ALA A 35 -21.52 -79.29 -33.16
N PRO A 36 -20.35 -78.63 -33.07
CA PRO A 36 -19.07 -79.31 -33.05
C PRO A 36 -18.97 -80.33 -31.91
N ASN A 37 -18.55 -81.56 -32.22
CA ASN A 37 -18.34 -82.62 -31.24
C ASN A 37 -16.95 -83.28 -31.41
N PRO A 38 -15.88 -82.59 -30.99
CA PRO A 38 -14.52 -83.11 -31.09
C PRO A 38 -14.28 -84.39 -30.26
N ALA A 39 -15.01 -84.59 -29.16
CA ALA A 39 -14.88 -85.83 -28.38
C ALA A 39 -15.33 -87.06 -29.19
N ALA A 40 -16.46 -86.95 -29.89
CA ALA A 40 -16.96 -88.02 -30.75
C ALA A 40 -16.04 -88.30 -31.95
N SER A 41 -15.41 -87.26 -32.52
CA SER A 41 -14.52 -87.44 -33.68
C SER A 41 -13.27 -88.27 -33.40
N ILE A 42 -12.80 -88.33 -32.14
CA ILE A 42 -11.64 -89.16 -31.77
C ILE A 42 -11.90 -90.64 -32.08
N SER A 43 -13.08 -91.15 -31.71
CA SER A 43 -13.47 -92.54 -31.97
C SER A 43 -13.52 -92.86 -33.46
N ILE A 44 -13.96 -91.90 -34.29
CA ILE A 44 -14.06 -92.03 -35.74
C ILE A 44 -12.66 -91.97 -36.37
N TYR A 45 -11.78 -91.09 -35.86
CA TYR A 45 -10.38 -91.04 -36.28
C TYR A 45 -9.64 -92.34 -35.95
N HIS A 46 -9.85 -92.95 -34.79
CA HIS A 46 -9.30 -94.28 -34.48
C HIS A 46 -9.71 -95.33 -35.51
N ARG A 47 -11.00 -95.40 -35.86
CA ARG A 47 -11.49 -96.31 -36.91
C ARG A 47 -10.83 -96.06 -38.28
N ALA A 48 -10.60 -94.79 -38.63
CA ALA A 48 -9.88 -94.45 -39.85
C ALA A 48 -8.38 -94.83 -39.77
N VAL A 49 -7.76 -94.68 -38.59
CA VAL A 49 -6.37 -95.08 -38.32
C VAL A 49 -6.19 -96.59 -38.35
N ASP A 50 -7.16 -97.36 -37.87
CA ASP A 50 -7.21 -98.83 -37.94
C ASP A 50 -7.32 -99.29 -39.40
N ALA A 51 -8.07 -98.55 -40.23
CA ALA A 51 -8.09 -98.70 -41.68
C ALA A 51 -6.83 -98.13 -42.38
N ASN A 52 -5.76 -97.87 -41.63
CA ASN A 52 -4.46 -97.38 -42.09
C ASN A 52 -4.48 -95.99 -42.78
N HIS A 53 -5.48 -95.15 -42.52
CA HIS A 53 -5.57 -93.80 -43.10
C HIS A 53 -4.51 -92.85 -42.50
N VAL A 54 -3.50 -92.50 -43.30
CA VAL A 54 -2.34 -91.71 -42.86
C VAL A 54 -2.71 -90.28 -42.40
N PRO A 55 -3.54 -89.49 -43.12
CA PRO A 55 -3.96 -88.18 -42.63
C PRO A 55 -4.77 -88.22 -41.33
N SER A 56 -5.51 -89.32 -41.07
CA SER A 56 -6.21 -89.48 -39.79
C SER A 56 -5.25 -89.70 -38.63
N MET A 57 -4.09 -90.33 -38.85
CA MET A 57 -3.05 -90.46 -37.82
C MET A 57 -2.51 -89.08 -37.42
N HIS A 58 -2.31 -88.19 -38.39
CA HIS A 58 -1.89 -86.81 -38.13
C HIS A 58 -2.93 -86.04 -37.32
N ASN A 59 -4.18 -86.00 -37.77
CA ASN A 59 -5.23 -85.25 -37.08
C ASN A 59 -5.48 -85.82 -35.67
N LEU A 60 -5.48 -87.14 -35.52
CA LEU A 60 -5.62 -87.77 -34.20
C LEU A 60 -4.46 -87.41 -33.27
N ALA A 61 -3.23 -87.34 -33.78
CA ALA A 61 -2.07 -86.88 -33.02
C ALA A 61 -2.23 -85.42 -32.58
N GLU A 62 -2.69 -84.54 -33.47
CA GLU A 62 -2.98 -83.12 -33.17
C GLU A 62 -4.05 -82.97 -32.08
N MET A 63 -5.09 -83.80 -32.13
CA MET A 63 -6.11 -83.83 -31.08
C MET A 63 -5.54 -84.21 -29.72
N TYR A 64 -4.64 -85.19 -29.66
CA TYR A 64 -3.98 -85.56 -28.40
C TYR A 64 -2.92 -84.55 -27.94
N GLU A 65 -2.23 -83.89 -28.86
CA GLU A 65 -1.25 -82.84 -28.55
C GLU A 65 -1.93 -81.63 -27.89
N HIS A 66 -3.03 -81.17 -28.49
CA HIS A 66 -3.73 -79.97 -28.05
C HIS A 66 -4.85 -80.24 -27.02
N GLY A 67 -5.22 -81.50 -26.80
CA GLY A 67 -6.32 -81.87 -25.91
C GLY A 67 -7.69 -81.49 -26.48
N ILE A 68 -7.86 -81.68 -27.80
CA ILE A 68 -9.10 -81.35 -28.49
C ILE A 68 -10.05 -82.54 -28.31
N GLY A 69 -11.13 -82.37 -27.54
CA GLY A 69 -12.12 -83.44 -27.27
C GLY A 69 -11.67 -84.52 -26.27
N THR A 70 -10.48 -84.37 -25.67
CA THR A 70 -9.89 -85.26 -24.66
C THR A 70 -8.85 -84.48 -23.85
N GLU A 71 -8.39 -85.02 -22.71
CA GLU A 71 -7.16 -84.54 -22.07
C GLU A 71 -5.95 -84.72 -22.99
N LYS A 72 -4.91 -83.87 -22.80
CA LYS A 72 -3.65 -83.96 -23.54
C LYS A 72 -2.95 -85.28 -23.25
N LYS A 73 -2.53 -85.99 -24.30
CA LYS A 73 -1.82 -87.28 -24.21
C LYS A 73 -0.58 -87.23 -25.09
N PRO A 74 0.51 -86.59 -24.63
CA PRO A 74 1.65 -86.25 -25.47
C PRO A 74 2.38 -87.49 -26.01
N GLU A 75 2.43 -88.60 -25.26
CA GLU A 75 3.02 -89.86 -25.71
C GLU A 75 2.24 -90.48 -26.89
N LEU A 76 0.90 -90.40 -26.85
CA LEU A 76 0.05 -90.85 -27.95
C LEU A 76 0.18 -89.93 -29.16
N ALA A 77 0.26 -88.61 -28.95
CA ALA A 77 0.52 -87.66 -30.03
C ALA A 77 1.84 -87.98 -30.75
N PHE A 78 2.93 -88.16 -29.98
CA PHE A 78 4.22 -88.58 -30.51
C PHE A 78 4.13 -89.91 -31.29
N HIS A 79 3.49 -90.92 -30.71
CA HIS A 79 3.31 -92.24 -31.33
C HIS A 79 2.60 -92.14 -32.70
N TYR A 80 1.48 -91.41 -32.78
CA TYR A 80 0.72 -91.27 -34.02
C TYR A 80 1.43 -90.38 -35.06
N TYR A 81 2.14 -89.33 -34.64
CA TYR A 81 3.00 -88.56 -35.56
C TYR A 81 4.14 -89.42 -36.12
N ALA A 82 4.84 -90.19 -35.27
CA ALA A 82 5.90 -91.09 -35.69
C ALA A 82 5.39 -92.16 -36.67
N ARG A 83 4.21 -92.74 -36.38
CA ARG A 83 3.55 -93.71 -37.26
C ARG A 83 3.11 -93.12 -38.60
N ALA A 84 2.67 -91.86 -38.63
CA ALA A 84 2.36 -91.16 -39.86
C ALA A 84 3.63 -90.88 -40.69
N VAL A 85 4.73 -90.49 -40.05
CA VAL A 85 6.02 -90.22 -40.72
C VAL A 85 6.63 -91.50 -41.31
N SER A 86 6.59 -92.62 -40.60
CA SER A 86 7.11 -93.90 -41.13
C SER A 86 6.38 -94.39 -42.37
N ARG A 87 5.18 -93.85 -42.65
CA ARG A 87 4.37 -94.10 -43.84
C ARG A 87 4.41 -92.97 -44.87
N GLY A 88 5.38 -92.08 -44.77
CA GLY A 88 5.63 -91.04 -45.77
C GLY A 88 4.79 -89.77 -45.62
N HIS A 89 4.09 -89.55 -44.50
CA HIS A 89 3.31 -88.32 -44.31
C HIS A 89 4.21 -87.09 -44.09
N ALA A 90 4.42 -86.30 -45.14
CA ALA A 90 5.25 -85.11 -45.10
C ALA A 90 4.83 -84.07 -44.01
N PRO A 91 3.54 -83.72 -43.83
CA PRO A 91 3.13 -82.76 -42.79
C PRO A 91 3.44 -83.22 -41.37
N SER A 92 3.43 -84.54 -41.10
CA SER A 92 3.76 -85.08 -39.78
C SER A 92 5.25 -84.98 -39.45
N LYS A 93 6.14 -84.82 -40.43
CA LYS A 93 7.59 -84.70 -40.17
C LYS A 93 7.90 -83.47 -39.31
N LYS A 94 7.30 -82.33 -39.64
CA LYS A 94 7.44 -81.08 -38.88
C LYS A 94 6.82 -81.17 -37.48
N ALA A 95 5.66 -81.81 -37.35
CA ALA A 95 5.04 -82.04 -36.04
C ALA A 95 5.89 -82.97 -35.15
N LEU A 96 6.42 -84.06 -35.71
CA LEU A 96 7.34 -84.96 -35.02
C LEU A 96 8.65 -84.28 -34.63
N ALA A 97 9.18 -83.41 -35.49
CA ALA A 97 10.34 -82.60 -35.16
C ALA A 97 10.07 -81.67 -33.96
N ASN A 98 8.87 -81.06 -33.90
CA ASN A 98 8.44 -80.27 -32.76
C ASN A 98 8.31 -81.11 -31.47
N CYS A 99 7.86 -82.36 -31.56
CA CYS A 99 7.90 -83.27 -30.40
C CYS A 99 9.33 -83.42 -29.87
N TYR A 100 10.32 -83.64 -30.73
CA TYR A 100 11.73 -83.71 -30.34
C TYR A 100 12.33 -82.37 -29.89
N ARG A 101 11.80 -81.24 -30.37
CA ARG A 101 12.24 -79.90 -29.96
C ARG A 101 11.76 -79.54 -28.56
N TRP A 102 10.47 -79.74 -28.31
CA TRP A 102 9.82 -79.34 -27.06
C TRP A 102 9.81 -80.44 -25.99
N GLY A 103 10.10 -81.69 -26.37
CA GLY A 103 10.03 -82.85 -25.48
C GLY A 103 8.60 -83.36 -25.29
N THR A 104 7.74 -83.21 -26.31
CA THR A 104 6.33 -83.59 -26.24
C THR A 104 6.18 -85.09 -26.48
N GLY A 105 6.01 -85.86 -25.40
CA GLY A 105 5.79 -87.31 -25.45
C GLY A 105 7.04 -88.14 -25.75
N VAL A 106 8.19 -87.48 -25.82
CA VAL A 106 9.52 -88.06 -26.06
C VAL A 106 10.57 -87.17 -25.43
N GLU A 107 11.75 -87.71 -25.10
CA GLU A 107 12.89 -86.91 -24.70
C GLU A 107 13.33 -85.94 -25.81
N LYS A 108 13.77 -84.74 -25.43
CA LYS A 108 14.29 -83.75 -26.38
C LYS A 108 15.49 -84.31 -27.13
N ASN A 109 15.47 -84.22 -28.45
CA ASN A 109 16.57 -84.70 -29.28
C ASN A 109 16.87 -83.69 -30.40
N PRO A 110 17.87 -82.82 -30.20
CA PRO A 110 18.18 -81.76 -31.16
C PRO A 110 18.57 -82.28 -32.55
N GLN A 111 19.34 -83.37 -32.62
CA GLN A 111 19.81 -83.92 -33.91
C GLN A 111 18.67 -84.56 -34.70
N LYS A 112 17.76 -85.30 -34.04
CA LYS A 112 16.56 -85.84 -34.70
C LYS A 112 15.61 -84.74 -35.14
N CYS A 113 15.44 -83.69 -34.33
CA CYS A 113 14.64 -82.52 -34.71
C CYS A 113 15.17 -81.89 -36.01
N LEU A 114 16.45 -81.57 -36.08
CA LEU A 114 17.06 -80.95 -37.26
C LEU A 114 16.92 -81.81 -38.51
N LYS A 115 17.21 -83.10 -38.39
CA LYS A 115 17.07 -84.04 -39.51
C LYS A 115 15.62 -84.07 -40.03
N LEU A 116 14.64 -84.19 -39.13
CA LEU A 116 13.22 -84.20 -39.51
C LEU A 116 12.75 -82.87 -40.10
N LEU A 117 13.28 -81.72 -39.64
CA LEU A 117 13.00 -80.41 -40.21
C LEU A 117 13.60 -80.26 -41.62
N GLN A 118 14.84 -80.71 -41.84
CA GLN A 118 15.48 -80.73 -43.16
C GLN A 118 14.66 -81.58 -44.13
N GLU A 119 14.28 -82.79 -43.72
CA GLU A 119 13.42 -83.67 -44.53
C GLU A 119 12.02 -83.07 -44.78
N ALA A 120 11.48 -82.28 -43.84
CA ALA A 120 10.21 -81.59 -44.02
C ALA A 120 10.34 -80.44 -45.03
N VAL A 121 11.47 -79.71 -45.01
CA VAL A 121 11.78 -78.65 -45.97
C VAL A 121 11.96 -79.23 -47.38
N GLU A 122 12.68 -80.35 -47.52
CA GLU A 122 12.83 -81.08 -48.79
C GLU A 122 11.47 -81.55 -49.34
N ALA A 123 10.53 -81.89 -48.46
CA ALA A 123 9.16 -82.24 -48.82
C ALA A 123 8.25 -81.02 -49.08
N GLY A 124 8.79 -79.80 -49.14
CA GLY A 124 8.05 -78.57 -49.46
C GLY A 124 7.33 -77.90 -48.29
N CYS A 125 7.62 -78.27 -47.03
CA CYS A 125 6.99 -77.66 -45.87
C CYS A 125 7.59 -76.26 -45.57
N THR A 126 6.86 -75.20 -45.95
CA THR A 126 7.28 -73.80 -45.73
C THR A 126 7.44 -73.44 -44.25
N ASN A 127 6.62 -74.00 -43.37
CA ASN A 127 6.78 -73.82 -41.92
C ASN A 127 8.04 -74.51 -41.37
N GLY A 128 8.51 -75.58 -42.03
CA GLY A 128 9.77 -76.24 -41.69
C GLY A 128 10.98 -75.31 -41.84
N LEU A 129 10.96 -74.39 -42.81
CA LEU A 129 12.01 -73.37 -42.98
C LEU A 129 12.06 -72.40 -41.79
N VAL A 130 10.90 -72.00 -41.26
CA VAL A 130 10.82 -71.12 -40.09
C VAL A 130 11.31 -71.86 -38.84
N ASP A 131 10.87 -73.10 -38.63
CA ASP A 131 11.28 -73.88 -37.47
C ASP A 131 12.79 -74.22 -37.51
N LEU A 132 13.35 -74.49 -38.70
CA LEU A 132 14.78 -74.68 -38.90
C LEU A 132 15.56 -73.38 -38.65
N GLY A 133 15.06 -72.24 -39.15
CA GLY A 133 15.61 -70.93 -38.87
C GLY A 133 15.59 -70.60 -37.38
N ASP A 134 14.50 -70.96 -36.67
CA ASP A 134 14.43 -70.81 -35.21
C ASP A 134 15.47 -71.70 -34.51
N CYS A 135 15.76 -72.92 -34.99
CA CYS A 135 16.84 -73.76 -34.44
C CYS A 135 18.22 -73.12 -34.62
N HIS A 136 18.52 -72.52 -35.78
CA HIS A 136 19.76 -71.76 -36.01
C HIS A 136 19.83 -70.50 -35.14
N ARG A 137 18.70 -69.80 -34.95
CA ARG A 137 18.61 -68.63 -34.07
C ARG A 137 18.88 -68.98 -32.61
N ASP A 138 18.29 -70.09 -32.14
CA ASP A 138 18.32 -70.50 -30.73
C ASP A 138 19.54 -71.36 -30.39
N GLY A 139 20.29 -71.84 -31.39
CA GLY A 139 21.41 -72.76 -31.20
C GLY A 139 20.98 -74.18 -30.81
N PHE A 140 19.80 -74.62 -31.25
CA PHE A 140 19.25 -75.92 -30.88
C PHE A 140 19.73 -77.02 -31.85
N GLY A 141 20.75 -77.77 -31.43
CA GLY A 141 21.36 -78.86 -32.21
C GLY A 141 22.39 -78.39 -33.27
N VAL A 142 22.52 -77.09 -33.44
CA VAL A 142 23.52 -76.37 -34.24
C VAL A 142 24.08 -75.22 -33.42
N SER A 143 25.22 -74.65 -33.81
CA SER A 143 25.69 -73.38 -33.24
C SER A 143 24.74 -72.23 -33.60
N VAL A 144 24.61 -71.24 -32.71
CA VAL A 144 23.83 -70.03 -32.97
C VAL A 144 24.37 -69.34 -34.22
N ASP A 145 23.51 -69.17 -35.22
CA ASP A 145 23.83 -68.50 -36.48
C ASP A 145 22.62 -67.72 -36.99
N PHE A 146 22.60 -66.42 -36.69
CA PHE A 146 21.55 -65.53 -37.14
C PHE A 146 21.58 -65.27 -38.65
N SER A 147 22.73 -65.37 -39.31
CA SER A 147 22.85 -65.15 -40.75
C SER A 147 22.12 -66.26 -41.50
N THR A 148 22.39 -67.51 -41.13
CA THR A 148 21.68 -68.68 -41.68
C THR A 148 20.18 -68.64 -41.32
N ALA A 149 19.83 -68.24 -40.09
CA ALA A 149 18.43 -68.07 -39.71
C ALA A 149 17.70 -67.04 -40.60
N VAL A 150 18.31 -65.88 -40.87
CA VAL A 150 17.74 -64.86 -41.75
C VAL A 150 17.57 -65.38 -43.17
N GLU A 151 18.54 -66.10 -43.72
CA GLU A 151 18.40 -66.69 -45.06
C GLU A 151 17.24 -67.67 -45.15
N LEU A 152 17.07 -68.53 -44.14
CA LEU A 152 15.94 -69.45 -44.04
C LEU A 152 14.61 -68.71 -43.89
N TYR A 153 14.55 -67.65 -43.08
CA TYR A 153 13.35 -66.83 -42.98
C TYR A 153 13.04 -66.06 -44.27
N ARG A 154 14.03 -65.57 -45.01
CA ARG A 154 13.83 -64.94 -46.33
C ARG A 154 13.20 -65.92 -47.30
N LYS A 155 13.79 -67.11 -47.44
CA LYS A 155 13.23 -68.19 -48.27
C LYS A 155 11.78 -68.51 -47.89
N ALA A 156 11.49 -68.59 -46.59
CA ALA A 156 10.14 -68.84 -46.10
C ALA A 156 9.17 -67.66 -46.37
N ALA A 157 9.65 -66.42 -46.27
CA ALA A 157 8.85 -65.22 -46.55
C ALA A 157 8.56 -65.07 -48.05
N ASP A 158 9.52 -65.41 -48.92
CA ASP A 158 9.38 -65.36 -50.38
C ASP A 158 8.27 -66.30 -50.89
N VAL A 159 8.12 -67.47 -50.25
CA VAL A 159 7.00 -68.41 -50.48
C VAL A 159 5.73 -68.04 -49.71
N GLY A 160 5.68 -66.85 -49.09
CA GLY A 160 4.48 -66.25 -48.54
C GLY A 160 4.23 -66.47 -47.04
N CYS A 161 5.12 -67.14 -46.30
CA CYS A 161 4.90 -67.45 -44.88
C CYS A 161 4.84 -66.19 -43.99
N SER A 162 3.71 -65.99 -43.31
CA SER A 162 3.48 -64.83 -42.43
C SER A 162 4.39 -64.83 -41.19
N LYS A 163 4.62 -66.01 -40.59
CA LYS A 163 5.55 -66.20 -39.46
C LYS A 163 6.97 -65.80 -39.81
N ALA A 164 7.41 -66.13 -41.02
CA ALA A 164 8.73 -65.77 -41.52
C ALA A 164 8.92 -64.26 -41.62
N HIS A 165 7.93 -63.53 -42.16
CA HIS A 165 7.94 -62.06 -42.14
C HIS A 165 8.03 -61.52 -40.70
N ASN A 166 7.31 -62.10 -39.74
CA ASN A 166 7.41 -61.65 -38.34
C ASN A 166 8.81 -61.88 -37.74
N ARG A 167 9.45 -63.02 -38.04
CA ARG A 167 10.85 -63.32 -37.60
C ARG A 167 11.87 -62.39 -38.27
N LEU A 168 11.74 -62.14 -39.57
CA LEU A 168 12.59 -61.18 -40.28
C LEU A 168 12.46 -59.77 -39.70
N GLY A 169 11.24 -59.36 -39.37
CA GLY A 169 11.01 -58.07 -38.73
C GLY A 169 11.78 -57.93 -37.41
N ASP A 170 11.82 -58.98 -36.59
CA ASP A 170 12.64 -58.98 -35.35
C ASP A 170 14.14 -58.90 -35.66
N CYS A 171 14.64 -59.67 -36.64
CA CYS A 171 16.04 -59.63 -37.06
C CYS A 171 16.47 -58.24 -37.53
N TYR A 172 15.67 -57.58 -38.37
CA TYR A 172 15.94 -56.21 -38.84
C TYR A 172 15.82 -55.17 -37.73
N ARG A 173 14.84 -55.31 -36.82
CA ARG A 173 14.69 -54.39 -35.68
C ARG A 173 15.88 -54.47 -34.72
N ASP A 174 16.35 -55.68 -34.43
CA ASP A 174 17.39 -55.91 -33.42
C ASP A 174 18.81 -55.94 -34.04
N GLY A 175 18.94 -55.90 -35.36
CA GLY A 175 20.23 -55.99 -36.06
C GLY A 175 20.92 -57.35 -35.92
N LYS A 176 20.14 -58.44 -35.81
CA LYS A 176 20.67 -59.80 -35.60
C LYS A 176 20.70 -60.58 -36.91
N GLY A 177 21.90 -60.91 -37.39
CA GLY A 177 22.13 -61.57 -38.69
C GLY A 177 22.00 -60.65 -39.91
N VAL A 178 21.58 -59.40 -39.70
CA VAL A 178 21.47 -58.32 -40.69
C VAL A 178 21.79 -56.99 -40.02
N ARG A 179 22.14 -55.97 -40.81
CA ARG A 179 22.25 -54.60 -40.29
C ARG A 179 20.88 -54.14 -39.77
N GLN A 180 20.86 -53.48 -38.61
CA GLN A 180 19.63 -52.91 -38.05
C GLN A 180 18.99 -51.92 -39.04
N ASP A 181 17.72 -52.15 -39.34
CA ASP A 181 16.91 -51.31 -40.22
C ASP A 181 15.44 -51.33 -39.79
N PHE A 182 15.00 -50.24 -39.16
CA PHE A 182 13.62 -50.12 -38.69
C PHE A 182 12.61 -50.03 -39.84
N LYS A 183 12.99 -49.52 -41.02
CA LYS A 183 12.08 -49.44 -42.18
C LYS A 183 11.78 -50.82 -42.72
N GLU A 184 12.80 -51.66 -42.86
CA GLU A 184 12.61 -53.06 -43.26
C GLU A 184 11.86 -53.85 -42.18
N ALA A 185 12.17 -53.64 -40.90
CA ALA A 185 11.41 -54.25 -39.81
C ALA A 185 9.91 -53.92 -39.90
N PHE A 186 9.56 -52.65 -40.11
CA PHE A 186 8.18 -52.22 -40.29
C PHE A 186 7.52 -52.87 -41.51
N ARG A 187 8.20 -52.92 -42.66
CA ARG A 187 7.68 -53.58 -43.88
C ARG A 187 7.34 -55.05 -43.61
N HIS A 188 8.24 -55.77 -42.95
CA HIS A 188 8.06 -57.17 -42.60
C HIS A 188 6.95 -57.38 -41.56
N PHE A 189 6.87 -56.57 -40.50
CA PHE A 189 5.77 -56.65 -39.54
C PHE A 189 4.41 -56.33 -40.18
N LYS A 190 4.35 -55.35 -41.08
CA LYS A 190 3.13 -55.02 -41.83
C LYS A 190 2.71 -56.16 -42.75
N ALA A 191 3.64 -56.76 -43.47
CA ALA A 191 3.37 -57.94 -44.30
C ALA A 191 2.82 -59.11 -43.46
N ALA A 192 3.45 -59.41 -42.33
CA ALA A 192 2.97 -60.43 -41.40
C ALA A 192 1.55 -60.13 -40.88
N ALA A 193 1.31 -58.92 -40.38
CA ALA A 193 0.02 -58.49 -39.84
C ALA A 193 -1.09 -58.49 -40.92
N SER A 194 -0.78 -58.10 -42.16
CA SER A 194 -1.74 -58.12 -43.28
C SER A 194 -2.18 -59.54 -43.67
N LYS A 195 -1.31 -60.54 -43.44
CA LYS A 195 -1.59 -61.97 -43.66
C LYS A 195 -2.21 -62.65 -42.43
N GLY A 196 -2.64 -61.89 -41.42
CA GLY A 196 -3.29 -62.41 -40.23
C GLY A 196 -2.35 -62.98 -39.16
N GLU A 197 -1.03 -62.70 -39.24
CA GLU A 197 -0.10 -63.10 -38.18
C GLU A 197 -0.31 -62.22 -36.95
N SER A 198 -1.05 -62.76 -35.98
CA SER A 198 -1.48 -62.02 -34.80
C SER A 198 -0.32 -61.57 -33.90
N SER A 199 0.78 -62.34 -33.89
CA SER A 199 2.02 -61.99 -33.18
C SER A 199 2.73 -60.75 -33.74
N ALA A 200 2.32 -60.26 -34.91
CA ALA A 200 2.84 -59.03 -35.51
C ALA A 200 2.03 -57.77 -35.13
N TYR A 201 0.78 -57.89 -34.67
CA TYR A 201 -0.10 -56.74 -34.40
C TYR A 201 0.47 -55.76 -33.37
N MET A 202 0.99 -56.27 -32.25
CA MET A 202 1.61 -55.40 -31.23
C MET A 202 2.95 -54.83 -31.68
N LYS A 203 3.66 -55.50 -32.59
CA LYS A 203 4.92 -55.01 -33.13
C LYS A 203 4.69 -53.84 -34.09
N ILE A 204 3.71 -53.96 -34.98
CA ILE A 204 3.34 -52.84 -35.86
C ILE A 204 2.74 -51.67 -35.07
N ALA A 205 1.92 -51.93 -34.04
CA ALA A 205 1.44 -50.89 -33.14
C ALA A 205 2.61 -50.13 -32.48
N ARG A 206 3.64 -50.86 -32.03
CA ARG A 206 4.85 -50.27 -31.46
C ARG A 206 5.64 -49.44 -32.47
N CYS A 207 5.77 -49.90 -33.72
CA CYS A 207 6.40 -49.11 -34.78
C CYS A 207 5.70 -47.77 -34.98
N TYR A 208 4.37 -47.76 -35.07
CA TYR A 208 3.59 -46.52 -35.15
C TYR A 208 3.67 -45.66 -33.88
N GLN A 209 3.75 -46.26 -32.70
CA GLN A 209 3.85 -45.53 -31.44
C GLN A 209 5.21 -44.81 -31.30
N ARG A 210 6.29 -45.50 -31.64
CA ARG A 210 7.67 -45.00 -31.45
C ARG A 210 8.21 -44.25 -32.66
N GLY A 211 7.59 -44.43 -33.82
CA GLY A 211 8.11 -43.92 -35.09
C GLY A 211 9.29 -44.75 -35.62
N GLU A 212 9.35 -46.04 -35.25
CA GLU A 212 10.39 -46.95 -35.71
C GLU A 212 10.08 -47.37 -37.16
N GLY A 213 10.79 -46.79 -38.12
CA GLY A 213 10.67 -47.14 -39.55
C GLY A 213 9.49 -46.49 -40.28
N ILE A 214 8.62 -45.77 -39.57
CA ILE A 214 7.50 -45.03 -40.12
C ILE A 214 7.20 -43.78 -39.26
N ARG A 215 6.49 -42.80 -39.82
CA ARG A 215 6.00 -41.65 -39.04
C ARG A 215 5.02 -42.13 -37.95
N LYS A 216 5.09 -41.51 -36.77
CA LYS A 216 4.16 -41.78 -35.68
C LYS A 216 2.71 -41.54 -36.12
N ASP A 217 1.83 -42.47 -35.80
CA ASP A 217 0.39 -42.36 -36.08
C ASP A 217 -0.43 -43.10 -35.02
N MET A 218 -1.08 -42.34 -34.16
CA MET A 218 -1.84 -42.88 -33.04
C MET A 218 -3.15 -43.55 -33.47
N HIS A 219 -3.73 -43.22 -34.63
CA HIS A 219 -4.89 -43.94 -35.16
C HIS A 219 -4.51 -45.36 -35.56
N SER A 220 -3.35 -45.54 -36.20
CA SER A 220 -2.81 -46.87 -36.49
C SER A 220 -2.44 -47.64 -35.21
N VAL A 221 -1.91 -46.97 -34.17
CA VAL A 221 -1.70 -47.61 -32.85
C VAL A 221 -3.02 -48.15 -32.31
N PHE A 222 -4.09 -47.34 -32.30
CA PHE A 222 -5.41 -47.76 -31.84
C PHE A 222 -5.91 -48.97 -32.63
N PHE A 223 -5.87 -48.91 -33.96
CA PHE A 223 -6.36 -49.99 -34.82
C PHE A 223 -5.65 -51.32 -34.55
N TRP A 224 -4.31 -51.33 -34.56
CA TRP A 224 -3.54 -52.57 -34.40
C TRP A 224 -3.55 -53.09 -32.97
N SER A 225 -3.49 -52.20 -31.96
CA SER A 225 -3.62 -52.62 -30.55
C SER A 225 -5.02 -53.13 -30.23
N LYS A 226 -6.08 -52.55 -30.81
CA LYS A 226 -7.44 -53.08 -30.66
C LYS A 226 -7.57 -54.46 -31.28
N LYS A 227 -7.02 -54.65 -32.48
CA LYS A 227 -6.98 -55.96 -33.14
C LYS A 227 -6.24 -57.00 -32.28
N ALA A 228 -5.10 -56.65 -31.69
CA ALA A 228 -4.38 -57.50 -30.75
C ALA A 228 -5.20 -57.79 -29.46
N ALA A 229 -5.80 -56.76 -28.86
CA ALA A 229 -6.60 -56.92 -27.65
C ALA A 229 -7.79 -57.87 -27.86
N ASP A 230 -8.46 -57.76 -29.00
CA ASP A 230 -9.67 -58.52 -29.30
C ASP A 230 -9.37 -59.93 -29.84
N GLU A 231 -8.35 -60.11 -30.70
CA GLU A 231 -8.02 -61.41 -31.32
C GLU A 231 -7.04 -62.26 -30.50
N THR A 232 -6.05 -61.67 -29.82
CA THR A 232 -5.01 -62.43 -29.09
C THR A 232 -5.13 -62.34 -27.57
N LYS A 233 -6.06 -61.53 -27.07
CA LYS A 233 -6.21 -61.22 -25.65
C LYS A 233 -4.92 -60.69 -25.02
N ASP A 234 -4.11 -59.96 -25.78
CA ASP A 234 -2.84 -59.40 -25.30
C ASP A 234 -3.11 -58.32 -24.22
N ASN A 235 -2.55 -58.53 -23.02
CA ASN A 235 -2.81 -57.65 -21.88
C ASN A 235 -2.23 -56.24 -22.08
N SER A 236 -1.10 -56.12 -22.78
CA SER A 236 -0.45 -54.83 -23.07
C SER A 236 -1.25 -54.06 -24.12
N ALA A 237 -1.78 -54.75 -25.11
CA ALA A 237 -2.68 -54.19 -26.11
C ALA A 237 -3.97 -53.67 -25.46
N MET A 238 -4.58 -54.46 -24.57
CA MET A 238 -5.77 -54.02 -23.81
C MET A 238 -5.49 -52.76 -22.99
N TYR A 239 -4.32 -52.68 -22.34
CA TYR A 239 -3.93 -51.48 -21.60
C TYR A 239 -3.80 -50.26 -22.52
N ILE A 240 -3.09 -50.37 -23.65
CA ILE A 240 -2.94 -49.27 -24.61
C ILE A 240 -4.31 -48.81 -25.13
N VAL A 241 -5.19 -49.74 -25.48
CA VAL A 241 -6.54 -49.43 -25.94
C VAL A 241 -7.33 -48.69 -24.86
N GLY A 242 -7.23 -49.14 -23.59
CA GLY A 242 -7.81 -48.43 -22.45
C GLY A 242 -7.33 -46.98 -22.34
N VAL A 243 -6.00 -46.77 -22.38
CA VAL A 243 -5.40 -45.41 -22.36
C VAL A 243 -5.94 -44.54 -23.48
N LEU A 244 -6.08 -45.06 -24.70
CA LEU A 244 -6.57 -44.30 -25.85
C LEU A 244 -8.06 -43.91 -25.72
N TYR A 245 -8.90 -44.79 -25.17
CA TYR A 245 -10.29 -44.43 -24.84
C TYR A 245 -10.38 -43.39 -23.72
N GLY A 246 -9.48 -43.43 -22.73
CA GLY A 246 -9.43 -42.45 -21.66
C GLY A 246 -8.98 -41.05 -22.12
N ALA A 247 -7.97 -41.02 -23.00
CA ALA A 247 -7.40 -39.78 -23.53
C ALA A 247 -8.37 -39.02 -24.45
N GLY A 248 -9.16 -39.73 -25.26
CA GLY A 248 -10.15 -39.09 -26.14
C GLY A 248 -9.58 -38.36 -27.37
N THR A 249 -8.27 -38.42 -27.59
CA THR A 249 -7.57 -37.68 -28.65
C THR A 249 -7.61 -38.38 -30.01
N VAL A 250 -7.68 -39.71 -30.02
CA VAL A 250 -7.65 -40.57 -31.23
C VAL A 250 -9.02 -41.16 -31.53
N VAL A 251 -9.75 -41.48 -30.47
CA VAL A 251 -11.11 -42.00 -30.50
C VAL A 251 -11.93 -41.19 -29.52
N ARG A 252 -13.25 -41.14 -29.73
CA ARG A 252 -14.14 -40.47 -28.79
C ARG A 252 -13.91 -41.01 -27.38
N LYS A 253 -13.71 -40.09 -26.43
CA LYS A 253 -13.50 -40.43 -25.02
C LYS A 253 -14.63 -41.33 -24.53
N ASP A 254 -14.26 -42.48 -23.97
CA ASP A 254 -15.20 -43.46 -23.42
C ASP A 254 -14.61 -44.08 -22.16
N LEU A 255 -15.06 -43.57 -21.01
CA LEU A 255 -14.58 -44.01 -19.70
C LEU A 255 -15.03 -45.44 -19.37
N SER A 256 -16.19 -45.89 -19.89
CA SER A 256 -16.69 -47.25 -19.65
C SER A 256 -15.86 -48.27 -20.41
N ALA A 257 -15.56 -47.99 -21.69
CA ALA A 257 -14.65 -48.81 -22.49
C ALA A 257 -13.24 -48.85 -21.86
N MET A 258 -12.71 -47.70 -21.45
CA MET A 258 -11.42 -47.59 -20.75
C MET A 258 -11.38 -48.51 -19.52
N TYR A 259 -12.35 -48.36 -18.61
CA TYR A 259 -12.46 -49.18 -17.41
C TYR A 259 -12.51 -50.68 -17.72
N SER A 260 -13.34 -51.07 -18.69
CA SER A 260 -13.49 -52.47 -19.12
C SER A 260 -12.16 -53.06 -19.63
N TYR A 261 -11.43 -52.34 -20.48
CA TYR A 261 -10.15 -52.81 -21.01
C TYR A 261 -9.05 -52.86 -19.93
N PHE A 262 -8.97 -51.87 -19.04
CA PHE A 262 -8.06 -51.93 -17.89
C PHE A 262 -8.37 -53.08 -16.96
N ARG A 263 -9.64 -53.34 -16.67
CA ARG A 263 -10.07 -54.49 -15.85
C ARG A 263 -9.64 -55.82 -16.48
N LYS A 264 -9.88 -56.02 -17.78
CA LYS A 264 -9.46 -57.24 -18.50
C LYS A 264 -7.95 -57.41 -18.49
N SER A 265 -7.20 -56.34 -18.74
CA SER A 265 -5.73 -56.36 -18.73
C SER A 265 -5.17 -56.66 -17.32
N ALA A 266 -5.74 -56.06 -16.28
CA ALA A 266 -5.35 -56.29 -14.88
C ALA A 266 -5.64 -57.74 -14.43
N GLN A 267 -6.75 -58.33 -14.88
CA GLN A 267 -7.07 -59.75 -14.63
C GLN A 267 -6.06 -60.71 -15.28
N LEU A 268 -5.47 -60.32 -16.41
CA LEU A 268 -4.37 -61.03 -17.07
C LEU A 268 -2.99 -60.71 -16.46
N GLY A 269 -2.96 -60.04 -15.31
CA GLY A 269 -1.77 -59.89 -14.48
C GLY A 269 -0.86 -58.71 -14.84
N LEU A 270 -1.25 -57.81 -15.75
CA LEU A 270 -0.39 -56.66 -16.10
C LEU A 270 -0.35 -55.63 -14.94
N PRO A 271 0.82 -55.35 -14.31
CA PRO A 271 0.89 -54.44 -13.17
C PRO A 271 0.43 -53.01 -13.49
N ARG A 272 0.85 -52.45 -14.65
CA ARG A 272 0.38 -51.13 -15.13
C ARG A 272 -1.13 -51.03 -15.26
N ALA A 273 -1.79 -52.11 -15.69
CA ALA A 273 -3.23 -52.11 -15.78
C ALA A 273 -3.91 -52.19 -14.40
N LYS A 274 -3.28 -52.83 -13.41
CA LYS A 274 -3.77 -52.77 -12.02
C LYS A 274 -3.68 -51.34 -11.47
N THR A 275 -2.58 -50.63 -11.75
CA THR A 275 -2.42 -49.20 -11.39
C THR A 275 -3.50 -48.34 -12.04
N ALA A 276 -3.71 -48.47 -13.35
CA ALA A 276 -4.74 -47.70 -14.07
C ALA A 276 -6.17 -48.07 -13.61
N LEU A 277 -6.42 -49.33 -13.28
CA LEU A 277 -7.69 -49.75 -12.70
C LEU A 277 -7.89 -49.17 -11.29
N ALA A 278 -6.82 -49.04 -10.50
CA ALA A 278 -6.86 -48.38 -9.20
C ALA A 278 -7.26 -46.90 -9.35
N GLU A 279 -6.68 -46.18 -10.31
CA GLU A 279 -7.08 -44.79 -10.64
C GLU A 279 -8.56 -44.69 -11.02
N CYS A 280 -9.08 -45.67 -11.79
CA CYS A 280 -10.49 -45.71 -12.12
C CYS A 280 -11.38 -45.81 -10.89
N TYR A 281 -11.02 -46.65 -9.90
CA TYR A 281 -11.76 -46.73 -8.65
C TYR A 281 -11.54 -45.52 -7.74
N LEU A 282 -10.36 -44.89 -7.77
CA LEU A 282 -10.05 -43.73 -6.93
C LEU A 282 -10.90 -42.51 -7.33
N HIS A 283 -11.04 -42.28 -8.64
CA HIS A 283 -11.71 -41.10 -9.20
C HIS A 283 -13.10 -41.38 -9.80
N GLY A 284 -13.53 -42.65 -9.86
CA GLY A 284 -14.81 -43.03 -10.46
C GLY A 284 -14.83 -42.98 -11.99
N TYR A 285 -13.69 -43.26 -12.64
CA TYR A 285 -13.63 -43.27 -14.09
C TYR A 285 -14.25 -44.56 -14.66
N GLY A 286 -15.47 -44.43 -15.21
CA GLY A 286 -16.19 -45.56 -15.81
C GLY A 286 -16.72 -46.58 -14.80
N THR A 287 -16.62 -46.29 -13.51
CA THR A 287 -17.08 -47.10 -12.38
C THR A 287 -17.46 -46.18 -11.21
N GLU A 288 -18.16 -46.69 -10.20
CA GLU A 288 -18.35 -45.97 -8.94
C GLU A 288 -17.01 -45.81 -8.18
N ILE A 289 -16.91 -44.72 -7.41
CA ILE A 289 -15.74 -44.43 -6.56
C ILE A 289 -15.64 -45.51 -5.48
N ASN A 290 -14.49 -46.16 -5.39
CA ASN A 290 -14.16 -47.13 -4.36
C ASN A 290 -12.68 -47.04 -3.96
N ARG A 291 -12.38 -46.13 -3.04
CA ARG A 291 -11.00 -45.81 -2.63
C ARG A 291 -10.29 -46.99 -1.95
N ALA A 292 -11.01 -47.78 -1.14
CA ALA A 292 -10.46 -48.97 -0.50
C ALA A 292 -9.98 -50.00 -1.54
N LYS A 293 -10.78 -50.23 -2.59
CA LYS A 293 -10.40 -51.12 -3.68
C LYS A 293 -9.24 -50.55 -4.51
N ALA A 294 -9.18 -49.24 -4.73
CA ALA A 294 -8.04 -48.59 -5.38
C ALA A 294 -6.73 -48.88 -4.61
N VAL A 295 -6.73 -48.69 -3.29
CA VAL A 295 -5.57 -48.98 -2.42
C VAL A 295 -5.15 -50.45 -2.53
N THR A 296 -6.09 -51.40 -2.50
CA THR A 296 -5.73 -52.83 -2.65
C THR A 296 -5.06 -53.14 -3.98
N LEU A 297 -5.51 -52.52 -5.07
CA LEU A 297 -4.91 -52.70 -6.39
C LEU A 297 -3.54 -52.03 -6.49
N TYR A 298 -3.36 -50.85 -5.88
CA TYR A 298 -2.05 -50.20 -5.79
C TYR A 298 -1.06 -51.06 -5.00
N LEU A 299 -1.46 -51.63 -3.86
CA LEU A 299 -0.60 -52.55 -3.09
C LEU A 299 -0.15 -53.74 -3.93
N GLN A 300 -1.06 -54.39 -4.66
CA GLN A 300 -0.71 -55.50 -5.56
C GLN A 300 0.24 -55.09 -6.69
N ALA A 301 0.09 -53.88 -7.22
CA ALA A 301 0.97 -53.35 -8.27
C ALA A 301 2.35 -52.94 -7.71
N VAL A 302 2.39 -52.42 -6.47
CA VAL A 302 3.61 -52.13 -5.71
C VAL A 302 4.41 -53.41 -5.43
N ASP A 303 3.75 -54.50 -5.05
CA ASP A 303 4.39 -55.81 -4.86
C ASP A 303 5.02 -56.33 -6.16
N SER A 304 4.49 -55.90 -7.30
CA SER A 304 5.04 -56.22 -8.64
C SER A 304 6.15 -55.26 -9.08
N GLY A 305 6.50 -54.26 -8.27
CA GLY A 305 7.54 -53.26 -8.57
C GLY A 305 7.12 -52.15 -9.54
N GLU A 306 5.82 -51.95 -9.80
CA GLU A 306 5.36 -50.93 -10.75
C GLU A 306 5.56 -49.52 -10.18
N SER A 307 6.34 -48.70 -10.89
CA SER A 307 6.81 -47.43 -10.35
C SER A 307 5.69 -46.40 -10.12
N ASP A 308 4.69 -46.38 -10.99
CA ASP A 308 3.53 -45.46 -10.90
C ASP A 308 2.59 -45.87 -9.76
N ALA A 309 2.56 -47.15 -9.37
CA ALA A 309 1.75 -47.61 -8.25
C ALA A 309 2.26 -47.08 -6.91
N PHE A 310 3.58 -46.92 -6.76
CA PHE A 310 4.14 -46.25 -5.59
C PHE A 310 3.63 -44.81 -5.47
N VAL A 311 3.54 -44.07 -6.58
CA VAL A 311 3.05 -42.69 -6.60
C VAL A 311 1.56 -42.66 -6.22
N GLY A 312 0.72 -43.45 -6.89
CA GLY A 312 -0.72 -43.49 -6.59
C GLY A 312 -1.02 -43.93 -5.14
N LEU A 313 -0.28 -44.90 -4.59
CA LEU A 313 -0.41 -45.29 -3.18
C LEU A 313 0.08 -44.19 -2.24
N SER A 314 1.16 -43.50 -2.62
CA SER A 314 1.66 -42.35 -1.85
C SER A 314 0.62 -41.26 -1.74
N ASP A 315 -0.06 -40.92 -2.84
CA ASP A 315 -1.12 -39.91 -2.86
C ASP A 315 -2.30 -40.36 -2.00
N CYS A 316 -2.63 -41.66 -1.99
CA CYS A 316 -3.66 -42.19 -1.09
C CYS A 316 -3.33 -41.97 0.40
N TYR A 317 -2.08 -42.22 0.81
CA TYR A 317 -1.64 -41.95 2.19
C TYR A 317 -1.51 -40.45 2.49
N PHE A 318 -1.16 -39.63 1.50
CA PHE A 318 -0.99 -38.20 1.66
C PHE A 318 -2.33 -37.47 1.87
N ASP A 319 -3.33 -37.82 1.06
CA ASP A 319 -4.66 -37.19 1.04
C ASP A 319 -5.73 -37.98 1.83
N ALA A 320 -5.34 -39.07 2.50
CA ALA A 320 -6.24 -39.96 3.24
C ALA A 320 -7.35 -40.56 2.37
N LEU A 321 -7.00 -41.01 1.15
CA LEU A 321 -7.95 -41.56 0.19
C LEU A 321 -8.09 -43.08 0.37
N GLY A 322 -9.04 -43.48 1.22
CA GLY A 322 -9.35 -44.90 1.46
C GLY A 322 -8.38 -45.60 2.42
N VAL A 323 -7.42 -44.86 2.98
CA VAL A 323 -6.51 -45.24 4.06
C VAL A 323 -6.34 -44.05 5.00
N ASP A 324 -5.91 -44.31 6.24
CA ASP A 324 -5.55 -43.24 7.17
C ASP A 324 -4.34 -42.44 6.65
N LYS A 325 -4.33 -41.15 6.98
CA LYS A 325 -3.26 -40.25 6.58
C LYS A 325 -1.93 -40.68 7.20
N ASP A 326 -0.91 -40.90 6.38
CA ASP A 326 0.43 -41.28 6.84
C ASP A 326 1.48 -40.63 5.93
N LEU A 327 2.02 -39.49 6.37
CA LEU A 327 2.96 -38.70 5.59
C LEU A 327 4.33 -39.38 5.46
N GLU A 328 4.75 -40.18 6.44
CA GLU A 328 6.03 -40.89 6.43
C GLU A 328 5.99 -42.04 5.42
N ARG A 329 4.92 -42.84 5.43
CA ARG A 329 4.71 -43.88 4.41
C ARG A 329 4.55 -43.28 3.03
N ALA A 330 3.80 -42.18 2.91
CA ALA A 330 3.68 -41.47 1.65
C ALA A 330 5.08 -41.07 1.13
N PHE A 331 5.93 -40.48 1.99
CA PHE A 331 7.29 -40.09 1.63
C PHE A 331 8.14 -41.28 1.17
N SER A 332 8.19 -42.34 1.97
CA SER A 332 8.94 -43.56 1.66
C SER A 332 8.53 -44.20 0.32
N LEU A 333 7.24 -44.20 0.00
CA LEU A 333 6.75 -44.71 -1.29
C LEU A 333 7.26 -43.88 -2.47
N VAL A 334 7.33 -42.55 -2.35
CA VAL A 334 7.91 -41.70 -3.41
C VAL A 334 9.41 -41.95 -3.56
N GLU A 335 10.16 -42.16 -2.48
CA GLU A 335 11.58 -42.53 -2.57
C GLU A 335 11.79 -43.87 -3.30
N ARG A 336 10.93 -44.84 -3.02
CA ARG A 336 10.93 -46.13 -3.73
C ARG A 336 10.59 -45.96 -5.21
N ALA A 337 9.63 -45.10 -5.55
CA ALA A 337 9.30 -44.77 -6.93
C ALA A 337 10.48 -44.14 -7.67
N VAL A 338 11.19 -43.21 -7.03
CA VAL A 338 12.42 -42.58 -7.56
C VAL A 338 13.52 -43.62 -7.76
N SER A 339 13.69 -44.54 -6.82
CA SER A 339 14.65 -45.65 -6.90
C SER A 339 14.29 -46.63 -8.03
N ALA A 340 13.01 -46.80 -8.32
CA ALA A 340 12.50 -47.56 -9.46
C ALA A 340 12.59 -46.81 -10.81
N GLY A 341 13.16 -45.60 -10.83
CA GLY A 341 13.40 -44.83 -12.07
C GLY A 341 12.27 -43.88 -12.47
N ASN A 342 11.29 -43.61 -11.60
CA ASN A 342 10.18 -42.70 -11.92
C ASN A 342 10.62 -41.22 -11.82
N HIS A 343 10.62 -40.52 -12.97
CA HIS A 343 11.02 -39.12 -13.04
C HIS A 343 9.96 -38.17 -12.47
N TYR A 344 8.67 -38.49 -12.59
CA TYR A 344 7.60 -37.70 -11.97
C TYR A 344 7.63 -37.81 -10.44
N ALA A 345 7.93 -38.99 -9.91
CA ALA A 345 8.17 -39.16 -8.48
C ALA A 345 9.36 -38.31 -7.99
N SER A 346 10.38 -38.09 -8.83
CA SER A 346 11.47 -37.17 -8.48
C SER A 346 10.97 -35.74 -8.35
N PHE A 347 10.05 -35.31 -9.21
CA PHE A 347 9.42 -33.99 -9.10
C PHE A 347 8.57 -33.85 -7.81
N LEU A 348 7.79 -34.88 -7.47
CA LEU A 348 7.02 -34.91 -6.23
C LEU A 348 7.95 -34.85 -4.99
N LEU A 349 9.03 -35.61 -5.00
CA LEU A 349 10.02 -35.62 -3.92
C LEU A 349 10.67 -34.24 -3.74
N GLY A 350 11.02 -33.58 -4.85
CA GLY A 350 11.51 -32.20 -4.84
C GLY A 350 10.51 -31.23 -4.22
N THR A 351 9.24 -31.37 -4.57
CA THR A 351 8.15 -30.55 -4.00
C THR A 351 7.98 -30.78 -2.49
N ARG A 352 8.10 -32.03 -2.03
CA ARG A 352 7.99 -32.38 -0.60
C ARG A 352 9.14 -31.80 0.21
N PHE A 353 10.38 -31.90 -0.28
CA PHE A 353 11.54 -31.26 0.34
C PHE A 353 11.42 -29.73 0.35
N ALA A 354 10.89 -29.12 -0.72
CA ALA A 354 10.72 -27.67 -0.81
C ALA A 354 9.72 -27.11 0.22
N LYS A 355 8.67 -27.89 0.52
CA LYS A 355 7.59 -27.53 1.45
C LYS A 355 7.80 -28.05 2.87
N GLY A 356 8.62 -29.08 3.07
CA GLY A 356 8.78 -29.77 4.36
C GLY A 356 7.60 -30.69 4.71
N THR A 357 6.98 -31.34 3.71
CA THR A 357 5.79 -32.19 3.92
C THR A 357 6.18 -33.65 4.07
N GLY A 358 6.04 -34.20 5.29
CA GLY A 358 6.44 -35.58 5.60
C GLY A 358 7.95 -35.80 5.70
N VAL A 359 8.74 -34.72 5.60
CA VAL A 359 10.19 -34.68 5.73
C VAL A 359 10.61 -33.27 6.12
N ASP A 360 11.77 -33.11 6.76
CA ASP A 360 12.34 -31.79 7.02
C ASP A 360 12.60 -31.03 5.71
N ARG A 361 12.30 -29.72 5.72
CA ARG A 361 12.50 -28.86 4.57
C ARG A 361 13.99 -28.81 4.21
N SER A 362 14.31 -29.12 2.96
CA SER A 362 15.68 -29.09 2.42
C SER A 362 15.68 -28.54 1.00
N ASP A 363 16.06 -27.28 0.85
CA ASP A 363 16.09 -26.62 -0.46
C ASP A 363 17.14 -27.25 -1.39
N SER A 364 18.24 -27.79 -0.85
CA SER A 364 19.28 -28.47 -1.62
C SER A 364 18.79 -29.80 -2.20
N ASN A 365 18.08 -30.60 -1.39
CA ASN A 365 17.47 -31.84 -1.88
C ASN A 365 16.34 -31.55 -2.85
N ALA A 366 15.56 -30.49 -2.62
CA ALA A 366 14.51 -30.06 -3.54
C ALA A 366 15.09 -29.77 -4.93
N LEU A 367 16.13 -28.92 -5.01
CA LEU A 367 16.79 -28.59 -6.27
C LEU A 367 17.41 -29.82 -6.94
N PHE A 368 18.04 -30.72 -6.19
CA PHE A 368 18.59 -31.96 -6.72
C PHE A 368 17.51 -32.81 -7.41
N HIS A 369 16.37 -33.00 -6.75
CA HIS A 369 15.28 -33.81 -7.27
C HIS A 369 14.52 -33.14 -8.43
N PHE A 370 14.33 -31.81 -8.42
CA PHE A 370 13.83 -31.08 -9.58
C PHE A 370 14.76 -31.20 -10.79
N THR A 371 16.08 -31.06 -10.58
CA THR A 371 17.06 -31.24 -11.66
C THR A 371 17.04 -32.67 -12.22
N ARG A 372 16.88 -33.68 -11.34
CA ARG A 372 16.76 -35.09 -11.75
C ARG A 372 15.48 -35.35 -12.54
N ALA A 373 14.35 -34.77 -12.12
CA ALA A 373 13.08 -34.89 -12.83
C ALA A 373 13.11 -34.17 -14.19
N ALA A 374 13.74 -32.99 -14.25
CA ALA A 374 13.95 -32.22 -15.47
C ALA A 374 14.74 -33.03 -16.51
N LYS A 375 15.88 -33.62 -16.11
CA LYS A 375 16.65 -34.55 -16.96
C LYS A 375 15.83 -35.76 -17.45
N GLY A 376 14.79 -36.12 -16.72
CA GLY A 376 13.85 -37.18 -17.04
C GLY A 376 12.69 -36.75 -17.97
N GLY A 377 12.68 -35.51 -18.47
CA GLY A 377 11.65 -35.00 -19.37
C GLY A 377 10.41 -34.43 -18.68
N VAL A 378 10.46 -34.14 -17.37
CA VAL A 378 9.35 -33.47 -16.67
C VAL A 378 9.49 -31.96 -16.86
N SER A 379 8.73 -31.39 -17.80
CA SER A 379 8.82 -29.96 -18.16
C SER A 379 8.60 -29.02 -16.98
N GLN A 380 7.64 -29.30 -16.09
CA GLN A 380 7.40 -28.48 -14.89
C GLN A 380 8.59 -28.49 -13.92
N ALA A 381 9.38 -29.57 -13.90
CA ALA A 381 10.56 -29.65 -13.04
C ALA A 381 11.68 -28.71 -13.51
N HIS A 382 11.76 -28.41 -14.82
CA HIS A 382 12.65 -27.36 -15.32
C HIS A 382 12.29 -25.99 -14.75
N VAL A 383 10.98 -25.66 -14.72
CA VAL A 383 10.49 -24.38 -14.18
C VAL A 383 10.82 -24.26 -12.68
N GLU A 384 10.54 -25.29 -11.89
CA GLU A 384 10.84 -25.28 -10.45
C GLU A 384 12.35 -25.23 -10.15
N ALA A 385 13.16 -25.97 -10.90
CA ALA A 385 14.62 -25.88 -10.79
C ALA A 385 15.12 -24.46 -11.09
N ALA A 386 14.59 -23.83 -12.15
CA ALA A 386 14.94 -22.45 -12.51
C ALA A 386 14.54 -21.44 -11.41
N LYS A 387 13.35 -21.57 -10.83
CA LYS A 387 12.91 -20.72 -9.69
C LYS A 387 13.88 -20.81 -8.51
N PHE A 388 14.36 -22.01 -8.18
CA PHE A 388 15.34 -22.23 -7.12
C PHE A 388 16.70 -21.61 -7.44
N LEU A 389 17.19 -21.81 -8.66
CA LEU A 389 18.47 -21.26 -9.14
C LEU A 389 18.48 -19.73 -9.19
N LEU A 390 17.41 -19.09 -9.69
CA LEU A 390 17.28 -17.63 -9.72
C LEU A 390 17.34 -17.03 -8.31
N ARG A 391 16.63 -17.65 -7.36
CA ARG A 391 16.54 -17.17 -5.97
C ARG A 391 17.73 -17.58 -5.09
N GLY A 392 18.65 -18.42 -5.59
CA GLY A 392 19.72 -19.00 -4.78
C GLY A 392 19.19 -19.86 -3.62
N ARG A 393 18.13 -20.64 -3.85
CA ARG A 393 17.60 -21.60 -2.87
C ARG A 393 18.25 -22.96 -3.08
N GLY A 394 18.84 -23.52 -2.02
CA GLY A 394 19.54 -24.81 -2.06
C GLY A 394 20.92 -24.78 -2.74
N THR A 395 21.32 -23.63 -3.28
CA THR A 395 22.63 -23.37 -3.89
C THR A 395 22.85 -21.85 -4.00
N THR A 396 24.03 -21.41 -4.42
CA THR A 396 24.27 -19.98 -4.75
C THR A 396 23.44 -19.59 -5.98
N SER A 397 22.92 -18.36 -6.03
CA SER A 397 22.15 -17.89 -7.19
C SER A 397 22.93 -18.10 -8.48
N ASP A 398 22.30 -18.79 -9.44
CA ASP A 398 22.88 -19.09 -10.75
C ASP A 398 21.83 -18.86 -11.85
N PRO A 399 21.66 -17.59 -12.27
CA PRO A 399 20.70 -17.24 -13.31
C PRO A 399 21.02 -17.86 -14.68
N ALA A 400 22.29 -18.16 -14.97
CA ALA A 400 22.69 -18.74 -16.26
C ALA A 400 22.16 -20.18 -16.39
N ARG A 401 22.37 -21.01 -15.37
CA ARG A 401 21.78 -22.35 -15.32
C ARG A 401 20.26 -22.32 -15.25
N ALA A 402 19.68 -21.32 -14.60
CA ALA A 402 18.22 -21.16 -14.61
C ALA A 402 17.68 -20.96 -16.03
N VAL A 403 18.33 -20.12 -16.83
CA VAL A 403 17.95 -19.89 -18.23
C VAL A 403 18.05 -21.17 -19.07
N GLU A 404 19.07 -22.02 -18.84
CA GLU A 404 19.17 -23.32 -19.53
C GLU A 404 17.94 -24.21 -19.26
N HIS A 405 17.51 -24.30 -17.99
CA HIS A 405 16.29 -25.02 -17.65
C HIS A 405 15.05 -24.39 -18.29
N LEU A 406 14.91 -23.07 -18.28
CA LEU A 406 13.78 -22.37 -18.87
C LEU A 406 13.71 -22.50 -20.41
N ARG A 407 14.86 -22.56 -21.10
CA ARG A 407 14.91 -22.86 -22.55
C ARG A 407 14.36 -24.24 -22.84
N ALA A 408 14.82 -25.26 -22.11
CA ALA A 408 14.29 -26.62 -22.25
C ALA A 408 12.78 -26.68 -21.96
N ALA A 409 12.31 -25.99 -20.91
CA ALA A 409 10.87 -25.88 -20.64
C ALA A 409 10.11 -25.23 -21.82
N SER A 410 10.67 -24.17 -22.42
CA SER A 410 10.07 -23.50 -23.58
C SER A 410 10.07 -24.36 -24.85
N GLU A 411 11.09 -25.20 -25.05
CA GLU A 411 11.14 -26.19 -26.14
C GLU A 411 10.07 -27.27 -25.96
N ASP A 412 9.82 -27.69 -24.71
CA ASP A 412 8.72 -28.58 -24.32
C ASP A 412 7.33 -27.91 -24.36
N SER A 413 7.24 -26.68 -24.88
CA SER A 413 6.00 -25.89 -24.96
C SER A 413 5.35 -25.63 -23.58
N ASN A 414 6.14 -25.56 -22.51
CA ASN A 414 5.67 -25.13 -21.20
C ASN A 414 5.48 -23.60 -21.18
N PRO A 415 4.26 -23.09 -20.96
CA PRO A 415 4.01 -21.65 -21.05
C PRO A 415 4.64 -20.85 -19.90
N GLU A 416 4.52 -21.32 -18.66
CA GLU A 416 5.11 -20.67 -17.47
C GLU A 416 6.64 -20.54 -17.62
N GLY A 417 7.30 -21.62 -18.07
CA GLY A 417 8.74 -21.59 -18.36
C GLY A 417 9.12 -20.61 -19.46
N THR A 418 8.26 -20.45 -20.48
CA THR A 418 8.47 -19.51 -21.58
C THR A 418 8.30 -18.05 -21.12
N VAL A 419 7.30 -17.75 -20.29
CA VAL A 419 7.09 -16.42 -19.68
C VAL A 419 8.26 -16.05 -18.77
N MET A 420 8.71 -16.99 -17.92
CA MET A 420 9.87 -16.78 -17.07
C MET A 420 11.16 -16.55 -17.89
N LEU A 421 11.35 -17.28 -18.99
CA LEU A 421 12.46 -17.07 -19.90
C LEU A 421 12.42 -15.67 -20.52
N ALA A 422 11.24 -15.22 -20.96
CA ALA A 422 11.04 -13.87 -21.49
C ALA A 422 11.41 -12.81 -20.45
N ALA A 423 10.98 -12.99 -19.19
CA ALA A 423 11.35 -12.09 -18.09
C ALA A 423 12.87 -12.06 -17.83
N CYS A 424 13.57 -13.20 -17.93
CA CYS A 424 15.02 -13.26 -17.85
C CYS A 424 15.69 -12.44 -18.96
N TYR A 425 15.21 -12.53 -20.21
CA TYR A 425 15.69 -11.71 -21.32
C TYR A 425 15.36 -10.23 -21.16
N ARG A 426 14.17 -9.88 -20.65
CA ARG A 426 13.78 -8.48 -20.40
C ARG A 426 14.70 -7.83 -19.37
N LEU A 427 14.98 -8.53 -18.27
CA LEU A 427 15.76 -8.02 -17.14
C LEU A 427 17.28 -8.23 -17.27
N GLY A 428 17.74 -8.99 -18.26
CA GLY A 428 19.15 -9.36 -18.41
C GLY A 428 19.66 -10.31 -17.32
N MET A 429 18.80 -11.20 -16.81
CA MET A 429 19.14 -12.15 -15.75
C MET A 429 19.67 -13.46 -16.35
N GLY A 430 20.98 -13.72 -16.22
CA GLY A 430 21.62 -14.94 -16.73
C GLY A 430 21.84 -14.95 -18.24
N VAL A 431 21.33 -13.95 -18.95
CA VAL A 431 21.52 -13.68 -20.38
C VAL A 431 21.62 -12.18 -20.61
N PRO A 432 22.24 -11.73 -21.72
CA PRO A 432 22.18 -10.33 -22.13
C PRO A 432 20.73 -9.85 -22.27
N ALA A 433 20.45 -8.64 -21.78
CA ALA A 433 19.11 -8.06 -21.88
C ALA A 433 18.70 -7.88 -23.36
N SER A 434 17.52 -8.35 -23.72
CA SER A 434 16.96 -8.23 -25.06
C SER A 434 15.44 -8.14 -24.98
N ALA A 435 14.92 -6.92 -25.09
CA ALA A 435 13.49 -6.65 -25.13
C ALA A 435 12.80 -7.31 -26.34
N GLU A 436 13.46 -7.33 -27.50
CA GLU A 436 12.95 -7.99 -28.72
C GLU A 436 12.78 -9.50 -28.53
N THR A 437 13.76 -10.15 -27.90
CA THR A 437 13.68 -11.60 -27.61
C THR A 437 12.59 -11.88 -26.58
N ALA A 438 12.47 -11.04 -25.54
CA ALA A 438 11.41 -11.15 -24.56
C ALA A 438 10.02 -11.02 -25.21
N TYR A 439 9.82 -10.02 -26.08
CA TYR A 439 8.59 -9.84 -26.85
C TYR A 439 8.23 -11.08 -27.68
N ALA A 440 9.20 -11.65 -28.39
CA ALA A 440 8.97 -12.87 -29.20
C ALA A 440 8.57 -14.08 -28.33
N LEU A 441 9.19 -14.22 -27.14
CA LEU A 441 8.88 -15.29 -26.21
C LEU A 441 7.52 -15.11 -25.52
N TYR A 442 7.12 -13.88 -25.18
CA TYR A 442 5.76 -13.59 -24.71
C TYR A 442 4.73 -13.93 -25.81
N GLY A 443 5.01 -13.60 -27.07
CA GLY A 443 4.21 -14.04 -28.22
C GLY A 443 4.11 -15.55 -28.35
N LYS A 444 5.21 -16.27 -28.12
CA LYS A 444 5.23 -17.74 -28.11
C LYS A 444 4.39 -18.31 -26.97
N ALA A 445 4.49 -17.76 -25.76
CA ALA A 445 3.66 -18.16 -24.62
C ALA A 445 2.18 -17.89 -24.84
N ALA A 446 1.83 -16.73 -25.42
CA ALA A 446 0.47 -16.39 -25.82
C ALA A 446 -0.07 -17.39 -26.86
N GLY A 447 0.77 -17.83 -27.82
CA GLY A 447 0.43 -18.89 -28.77
C GLY A 447 0.11 -20.25 -28.14
N PHE A 448 0.57 -20.51 -26.90
CA PHE A 448 0.19 -21.68 -26.12
C PHE A 448 -1.12 -21.50 -25.32
N GLY A 449 -1.76 -20.33 -25.42
CA GLY A 449 -2.99 -20.00 -24.68
C GLY A 449 -2.73 -19.52 -23.24
N ASP A 450 -1.51 -19.09 -22.92
CA ASP A 450 -1.17 -18.63 -21.57
C ASP A 450 -1.57 -17.18 -21.33
N HIS A 451 -2.38 -16.97 -20.29
CA HIS A 451 -2.96 -15.65 -20.00
C HIS A 451 -1.91 -14.65 -19.53
N GLU A 452 -0.88 -15.08 -18.81
CA GLU A 452 0.19 -14.21 -18.31
C GLU A 452 1.10 -13.78 -19.48
N GLY A 453 1.42 -14.70 -20.39
CA GLY A 453 2.11 -14.40 -21.64
C GLY A 453 1.34 -13.44 -22.55
N MET A 454 0.02 -13.61 -22.68
CA MET A 454 -0.85 -12.67 -23.40
C MET A 454 -0.85 -11.29 -22.74
N LEU A 455 -0.96 -11.23 -21.41
CA LEU A 455 -0.98 -9.96 -20.67
C LEU A 455 0.35 -9.20 -20.83
N GLU A 456 1.49 -9.87 -20.63
CA GLU A 456 2.82 -9.26 -20.82
C GLU A 456 3.04 -8.83 -22.28
N LEU A 457 2.56 -9.61 -23.26
CA LEU A 457 2.58 -9.20 -24.67
C LEU A 457 1.77 -7.92 -24.90
N ALA A 458 0.59 -7.79 -24.30
CA ALA A 458 -0.21 -6.56 -24.37
C ALA A 458 0.51 -5.36 -23.72
N LEU A 459 1.16 -5.57 -22.57
CA LEU A 459 1.98 -4.53 -21.90
C LEU A 459 3.17 -4.10 -22.77
N CYS A 460 3.87 -5.03 -23.42
CA CYS A 460 4.93 -4.70 -24.36
C CYS A 460 4.40 -3.82 -25.50
N ASN A 461 3.23 -4.14 -26.05
CA ASN A 461 2.59 -3.33 -27.11
C ASN A 461 2.13 -1.94 -26.62
N ILE A 462 1.76 -1.79 -25.35
CA ILE A 462 1.39 -0.50 -24.72
C ILE A 462 2.63 0.40 -24.56
N TYR A 463 3.68 -0.14 -23.94
CA TYR A 463 4.86 0.64 -23.58
C TYR A 463 5.89 0.75 -24.70
N GLY A 464 5.79 -0.12 -25.72
CA GLY A 464 6.79 -0.23 -26.79
C GLY A 464 8.06 -0.95 -26.33
N ASP A 465 7.90 -1.95 -25.45
CA ASP A 465 9.02 -2.75 -24.95
C ASP A 465 9.30 -3.90 -25.92
N GLY A 466 10.44 -3.83 -26.63
CA GLY A 466 10.83 -4.83 -27.64
C GLY A 466 10.04 -4.78 -28.96
N CYS A 467 9.11 -3.82 -29.11
CA CYS A 467 8.30 -3.62 -30.30
C CYS A 467 7.92 -2.13 -30.46
N LEU A 468 7.42 -1.74 -31.63
CA LEU A 468 6.76 -0.44 -31.79
C LEU A 468 5.42 -0.46 -31.04
N LYS A 469 5.08 0.67 -30.39
CA LYS A 469 3.80 0.81 -29.70
C LYS A 469 2.64 0.50 -30.63
N ASN A 470 1.79 -0.44 -30.22
CA ASN A 470 0.65 -0.90 -30.99
C ASN A 470 -0.58 -1.09 -30.08
N PHE A 471 -1.28 0.02 -29.84
CA PHE A 471 -2.49 0.02 -29.02
C PHE A 471 -3.62 -0.85 -29.61
N ALA A 472 -3.67 -1.03 -30.94
CA ALA A 472 -4.70 -1.85 -31.57
C ALA A 472 -4.53 -3.33 -31.19
N GLU A 473 -3.30 -3.84 -31.27
CA GLU A 473 -2.97 -5.21 -30.89
C GLU A 473 -3.14 -5.42 -29.39
N ALA A 474 -2.60 -4.51 -28.56
CA ALA A 474 -2.77 -4.57 -27.12
C ALA A 474 -4.25 -4.63 -26.72
N ARG A 475 -5.10 -3.79 -27.33
CA ARG A 475 -6.54 -3.77 -27.07
C ARG A 475 -7.20 -5.10 -27.46
N ASN A 476 -6.84 -5.70 -28.59
CA ASN A 476 -7.42 -6.96 -29.03
C ASN A 476 -7.10 -8.08 -28.03
N ILE A 477 -5.84 -8.20 -27.60
CA ILE A 477 -5.42 -9.17 -26.59
C ILE A 477 -6.14 -8.92 -25.26
N LEU A 478 -6.21 -7.66 -24.81
CA LEU A 478 -6.91 -7.30 -23.57
C LEU A 478 -8.42 -7.58 -23.65
N GLN A 479 -9.04 -7.43 -24.82
CA GLN A 479 -10.45 -7.77 -25.05
C GLN A 479 -10.66 -9.27 -24.94
N GLU A 480 -9.82 -10.08 -25.58
CA GLU A 480 -9.87 -11.54 -25.51
C GLU A 480 -9.73 -12.04 -24.06
N LEU A 481 -8.73 -11.53 -23.33
CA LEU A 481 -8.55 -11.86 -21.91
C LEU A 481 -9.71 -11.36 -21.03
N SER A 482 -10.29 -10.21 -21.36
CA SER A 482 -11.46 -9.68 -20.63
C SER A 482 -12.71 -10.52 -20.86
N ASP A 483 -12.90 -11.07 -22.06
CA ASP A 483 -14.01 -11.96 -22.39
C ASP A 483 -13.88 -13.32 -21.67
N GLN A 484 -12.67 -13.68 -21.26
CA GLN A 484 -12.35 -14.84 -20.40
C GLN A 484 -12.29 -14.50 -18.89
N ASP A 485 -12.84 -13.34 -18.49
CA ASP A 485 -12.93 -12.89 -17.11
C ASP A 485 -11.57 -12.71 -16.40
N HIS A 486 -10.53 -12.33 -17.14
CA HIS A 486 -9.24 -11.95 -16.55
C HIS A 486 -9.30 -10.54 -15.92
N ALA A 487 -9.14 -10.45 -14.60
CA ALA A 487 -9.35 -9.22 -13.83
C ALA A 487 -8.44 -8.06 -14.25
N GLU A 488 -7.13 -8.29 -14.32
CA GLU A 488 -6.13 -7.27 -14.65
C GLU A 488 -6.23 -6.78 -16.10
N ALA A 489 -6.39 -7.69 -17.07
CA ALA A 489 -6.61 -7.33 -18.47
C ALA A 489 -7.89 -6.49 -18.63
N THR A 490 -8.96 -6.83 -17.91
CA THR A 490 -10.21 -6.06 -17.90
C THR A 490 -10.00 -4.64 -17.36
N ARG A 491 -9.18 -4.47 -16.30
CA ARG A 491 -8.79 -3.15 -15.77
C ARG A 491 -7.99 -2.34 -16.79
N LEU A 492 -7.01 -2.95 -17.46
CA LEU A 492 -6.19 -2.28 -18.46
C LEU A 492 -7.03 -1.88 -19.68
N LEU A 493 -7.97 -2.72 -20.12
CA LEU A 493 -8.93 -2.37 -21.17
C LEU A 493 -9.83 -1.20 -20.74
N ALA A 494 -10.28 -1.17 -19.50
CA ALA A 494 -11.02 -0.03 -18.95
C ALA A 494 -10.18 1.26 -19.00
N LEU A 495 -8.88 1.17 -18.72
CA LEU A 495 -7.95 2.30 -18.82
C LEU A 495 -7.82 2.83 -20.25
N PHE A 496 -7.81 1.95 -21.26
CA PHE A 496 -7.83 2.36 -22.67
C PHE A 496 -9.07 3.21 -23.00
N TYR A 497 -10.26 2.76 -22.60
CA TYR A 497 -11.50 3.52 -22.79
C TYR A 497 -11.53 4.82 -21.98
N TYR A 498 -10.88 4.84 -20.80
CA TYR A 498 -10.84 6.02 -19.93
C TYR A 498 -9.89 7.11 -20.46
N ASN A 499 -8.71 6.72 -20.95
CA ASN A 499 -7.67 7.64 -21.45
C ASN A 499 -7.83 7.96 -22.94
N GLY A 500 -8.50 7.09 -23.71
CA GLY A 500 -8.60 7.20 -25.16
C GLY A 500 -7.34 6.72 -25.89
N GLU A 501 -6.67 5.68 -25.38
CA GLU A 501 -5.44 5.14 -25.96
C GLU A 501 -5.76 4.24 -27.16
N GLY A 502 -5.57 4.76 -28.38
CA GLY A 502 -5.87 4.04 -29.62
C GLY A 502 -7.36 3.88 -29.94
N ILE A 503 -8.25 4.41 -29.10
CA ILE A 503 -9.71 4.42 -29.26
C ILE A 503 -10.31 5.72 -28.71
N PRO A 504 -11.51 6.15 -29.14
CA PRO A 504 -12.18 7.30 -28.55
C PRO A 504 -12.48 7.09 -27.07
N VAL A 505 -12.33 8.16 -26.27
CA VAL A 505 -12.67 8.15 -24.85
C VAL A 505 -14.14 7.75 -24.65
N ASN A 506 -14.38 6.75 -23.82
CA ASN A 506 -15.72 6.30 -23.44
C ASN A 506 -15.76 5.98 -21.94
N TYR A 507 -16.10 6.99 -21.14
CA TYR A 507 -16.14 6.84 -19.69
C TYR A 507 -17.18 5.83 -19.22
N SER A 508 -18.32 5.71 -19.90
CA SER A 508 -19.38 4.77 -19.53
C SER A 508 -18.92 3.32 -19.69
N ARG A 509 -18.25 3.01 -20.80
CA ARG A 509 -17.65 1.69 -21.02
C ARG A 509 -16.51 1.43 -20.05
N ALA A 510 -15.65 2.42 -19.79
CA ALA A 510 -14.59 2.31 -18.80
C ALA A 510 -15.13 1.99 -17.39
N ALA A 511 -16.17 2.69 -16.94
CA ALA A 511 -16.77 2.44 -15.62
C ALA A 511 -17.41 1.04 -15.52
N GLN A 512 -18.06 0.56 -16.59
CA GLN A 512 -18.58 -0.82 -16.64
C GLN A 512 -17.46 -1.86 -16.52
N LEU A 513 -16.35 -1.68 -17.25
CA LEU A 513 -15.21 -2.59 -17.20
C LEU A 513 -14.47 -2.51 -15.87
N TYR A 514 -14.32 -1.33 -15.26
CA TYR A 514 -13.78 -1.22 -13.90
C TYR A 514 -14.67 -1.94 -12.88
N ARG A 515 -16.00 -1.87 -13.02
CA ARG A 515 -16.92 -2.64 -12.18
C ARG A 515 -16.74 -4.15 -12.38
N LYS A 516 -16.70 -4.62 -13.64
CA LYS A 516 -16.45 -6.02 -13.96
C LYS A 516 -15.14 -6.51 -13.35
N SER A 517 -14.06 -5.76 -13.52
CA SER A 517 -12.74 -6.10 -12.97
C SER A 517 -12.72 -6.11 -11.44
N TYR A 518 -13.45 -5.19 -10.80
CA TYR A 518 -13.64 -5.19 -9.35
C TYR A 518 -14.42 -6.42 -8.86
N GLU A 519 -15.49 -6.82 -9.54
CA GLU A 519 -16.26 -8.05 -9.23
C GLU A 519 -15.40 -9.31 -9.35
N LEU A 520 -14.35 -9.28 -10.18
CA LEU A 520 -13.33 -10.34 -10.32
C LEU A 520 -12.22 -10.25 -9.27
N GLY A 521 -12.25 -9.28 -8.35
CA GLY A 521 -11.33 -9.14 -7.23
C GLY A 521 -10.20 -8.11 -7.39
N ASP A 522 -10.16 -7.31 -8.47
CA ASP A 522 -9.13 -6.28 -8.66
C ASP A 522 -9.44 -5.00 -7.85
N MET A 523 -8.67 -4.78 -6.78
CA MET A 523 -8.83 -3.62 -5.90
C MET A 523 -8.32 -2.31 -6.51
N GLU A 524 -7.42 -2.36 -7.49
CA GLU A 524 -7.06 -1.16 -8.25
C GLU A 524 -8.24 -0.71 -9.12
N ALA A 525 -8.95 -1.65 -9.74
CA ALA A 525 -10.17 -1.34 -10.49
C ALA A 525 -11.26 -0.74 -9.60
N CYS A 526 -11.41 -1.23 -8.36
CA CYS A 526 -12.28 -0.62 -7.35
C CYS A 526 -11.93 0.86 -7.09
N CYS A 527 -10.65 1.17 -6.86
CA CYS A 527 -10.17 2.55 -6.66
C CYS A 527 -10.38 3.44 -7.90
N ARG A 528 -10.24 2.89 -9.11
CA ARG A 528 -10.52 3.61 -10.35
C ARG A 528 -12.02 3.83 -10.58
N LEU A 529 -12.87 2.88 -10.21
CA LEU A 529 -14.32 3.02 -10.22
C LEU A 529 -14.79 4.10 -9.23
N ALA A 530 -14.23 4.12 -8.01
CA ALA A 530 -14.47 5.18 -7.03
C ALA A 530 -14.11 6.56 -7.59
N THR A 531 -13.02 6.65 -8.37
CA THR A 531 -12.63 7.88 -9.07
C THR A 531 -13.65 8.28 -10.14
N CYS A 532 -14.27 7.32 -10.83
CA CYS A 532 -15.34 7.58 -11.80
C CYS A 532 -16.57 8.18 -11.09
N TYR A 533 -17.01 7.61 -9.97
CA TYR A 533 -18.11 8.17 -9.16
C TYR A 533 -17.79 9.55 -8.59
N ARG A 534 -16.57 9.77 -8.09
CA ARG A 534 -16.13 11.07 -7.56
C ARG A 534 -16.18 12.18 -8.62
N LEU A 535 -15.78 11.85 -9.85
CA LEU A 535 -15.70 12.80 -10.96
C LEU A 535 -16.99 12.87 -11.80
N GLY A 536 -17.92 11.94 -11.63
CA GLY A 536 -19.10 11.80 -12.50
C GLY A 536 -18.75 11.36 -13.92
N ARG A 537 -17.69 10.56 -14.10
CA ARG A 537 -17.21 10.10 -15.41
C ARG A 537 -17.82 8.75 -15.73
N GLY A 538 -18.75 8.71 -16.68
CA GLY A 538 -19.39 7.45 -17.12
C GLY A 538 -20.43 6.88 -16.16
N VAL A 539 -20.57 7.50 -14.99
CA VAL A 539 -21.55 7.19 -13.95
C VAL A 539 -22.08 8.50 -13.38
N VAL A 540 -23.27 8.46 -12.79
CA VAL A 540 -23.81 9.59 -12.03
C VAL A 540 -22.84 9.91 -10.89
N LYS A 541 -22.53 11.20 -10.71
CA LYS A 541 -21.60 11.64 -9.67
C LYS A 541 -22.19 11.33 -8.29
N ASP A 542 -21.53 10.46 -7.55
CA ASP A 542 -21.90 10.08 -6.19
C ASP A 542 -20.66 10.09 -5.31
N LEU A 543 -20.59 11.05 -4.39
CA LEU A 543 -19.43 11.21 -3.52
C LEU A 543 -19.44 10.20 -2.37
N LYS A 544 -20.62 9.77 -1.90
CA LYS A 544 -20.74 8.79 -0.80
C LYS A 544 -20.32 7.41 -1.29
N GLU A 545 -20.80 7.02 -2.46
CA GLU A 545 -20.41 5.75 -3.11
C GLU A 545 -18.91 5.73 -3.43
N ALA A 546 -18.38 6.85 -3.95
CA ALA A 546 -16.94 6.98 -4.18
C ALA A 546 -16.12 6.79 -2.90
N PHE A 547 -16.53 7.40 -1.79
CA PHE A 547 -15.87 7.22 -0.50
C PHE A 547 -15.94 5.75 -0.03
N GLY A 548 -17.12 5.12 -0.09
CA GLY A 548 -17.29 3.72 0.31
C GLY A 548 -16.40 2.76 -0.48
N LEU A 549 -16.27 2.95 -1.80
CA LEU A 549 -15.38 2.13 -2.64
C LEU A 549 -13.90 2.38 -2.33
N TYR A 550 -13.48 3.63 -2.09
CA TYR A 550 -12.10 3.90 -1.64
C TYR A 550 -11.80 3.24 -0.28
N GLU A 551 -12.76 3.25 0.65
CA GLU A 551 -12.63 2.62 1.96
C GLU A 551 -12.52 1.09 1.84
N GLN A 552 -13.38 0.47 1.03
CA GLN A 552 -13.33 -0.98 0.76
C GLN A 552 -11.98 -1.41 0.18
N ALA A 553 -11.47 -0.71 -0.84
CA ALA A 553 -10.16 -1.01 -1.41
C ALA A 553 -9.03 -0.84 -0.37
N THR A 554 -9.16 0.12 0.55
CA THR A 554 -8.21 0.34 1.65
C THR A 554 -8.23 -0.81 2.65
N ILE A 555 -9.43 -1.27 3.06
CA ILE A 555 -9.61 -2.42 3.97
C ILE A 555 -9.05 -3.71 3.36
N ALA A 556 -9.21 -3.88 2.05
CA ALA A 556 -8.63 -4.99 1.29
C ALA A 556 -7.10 -4.91 1.10
N GLY A 557 -6.45 -3.85 1.62
CA GLY A 557 -4.99 -3.69 1.60
C GLY A 557 -4.42 -2.99 0.37
N TYR A 558 -5.25 -2.39 -0.50
CA TYR A 558 -4.77 -1.59 -1.63
C TYR A 558 -4.32 -0.20 -1.16
N LEU A 559 -3.01 -0.09 -0.88
CA LEU A 559 -2.38 1.10 -0.27
C LEU A 559 -2.71 2.44 -0.97
N PRO A 560 -2.78 2.54 -2.31
CA PRO A 560 -3.15 3.79 -2.98
C PRO A 560 -4.56 4.29 -2.67
N ALA A 561 -5.52 3.41 -2.39
CA ALA A 561 -6.87 3.83 -1.99
C ALA A 561 -6.87 4.54 -0.63
N GLY A 562 -5.99 4.15 0.30
CA GLY A 562 -5.87 4.82 1.60
C GLY A 562 -5.50 6.30 1.48
N ALA A 563 -4.70 6.65 0.48
CA ALA A 563 -4.37 8.05 0.18
C ALA A 563 -5.59 8.85 -0.31
N HIS A 564 -6.50 8.19 -1.05
CA HIS A 564 -7.77 8.78 -1.49
C HIS A 564 -8.76 8.91 -0.33
N VAL A 565 -8.84 7.93 0.58
CA VAL A 565 -9.65 8.03 1.81
C VAL A 565 -9.20 9.21 2.68
N ALA A 566 -7.89 9.36 2.89
CA ALA A 566 -7.33 10.48 3.63
C ALA A 566 -7.68 11.84 2.99
N LEU A 567 -7.63 11.91 1.65
CA LEU A 567 -8.04 13.10 0.90
C LEU A 567 -9.54 13.38 1.05
N CYS A 568 -10.37 12.34 1.12
CA CYS A 568 -11.81 12.48 1.31
C CYS A 568 -12.12 13.08 2.68
N TYR A 569 -11.50 12.58 3.76
CA TYR A 569 -11.59 13.19 5.09
C TYR A 569 -11.04 14.62 5.13
N GLU A 570 -9.94 14.93 4.44
CA GLU A 570 -9.35 16.27 4.42
C GLU A 570 -10.26 17.31 3.74
N LYS A 571 -10.97 16.90 2.67
CA LYS A 571 -11.75 17.80 1.81
C LYS A 571 -13.26 17.68 1.97
N GLY A 572 -13.74 16.75 2.79
CA GLY A 572 -15.16 16.45 2.94
C GLY A 572 -15.78 15.85 1.68
N ILE A 573 -15.09 14.92 1.01
CA ILE A 573 -15.59 14.27 -0.21
C ILE A 573 -16.36 13.01 0.18
N GLY A 574 -17.70 13.10 0.20
CA GLY A 574 -18.55 11.95 0.53
C GLY A 574 -18.67 11.64 2.03
N VAL A 575 -17.88 12.33 2.85
CA VAL A 575 -17.82 12.25 4.31
C VAL A 575 -17.62 13.66 4.87
N ASP A 576 -17.93 13.88 6.15
CA ASP A 576 -17.65 15.15 6.81
C ASP A 576 -16.14 15.42 6.90
N VAL A 577 -15.77 16.71 6.96
CA VAL A 577 -14.37 17.10 7.10
C VAL A 577 -13.86 16.66 8.48
N ASP A 578 -12.95 15.68 8.48
CA ASP A 578 -12.28 15.18 9.68
C ASP A 578 -10.77 15.20 9.46
N LEU A 579 -10.12 16.27 9.92
CA LEU A 579 -8.68 16.43 9.73
C LEU A 579 -7.85 15.49 10.62
N GLU A 580 -8.42 14.94 11.70
CA GLU A 580 -7.73 13.96 12.56
C GLU A 580 -7.74 12.57 11.92
N ALA A 581 -8.89 12.13 11.40
CA ALA A 581 -9.00 10.91 10.61
C ALA A 581 -8.14 10.98 9.34
N ALA A 582 -8.16 12.12 8.63
CA ALA A 582 -7.28 12.36 7.49
C ALA A 582 -5.79 12.22 7.86
N PHE A 583 -5.37 12.81 8.98
CA PHE A 583 -4.00 12.72 9.46
C PHE A 583 -3.59 11.27 9.77
N LYS A 584 -4.43 10.54 10.53
CA LYS A 584 -4.17 9.15 10.89
C LYS A 584 -4.07 8.26 9.64
N GLN A 585 -4.98 8.42 8.69
CA GLN A 585 -4.98 7.64 7.47
C GLN A 585 -3.74 7.92 6.61
N TYR A 586 -3.31 9.19 6.50
CA TYR A 586 -2.06 9.53 5.83
C TYR A 586 -0.83 8.94 6.54
N GLU A 587 -0.81 8.92 7.87
CA GLU A 587 0.24 8.30 8.69
C GLU A 587 0.34 6.80 8.40
N ASP A 588 -0.78 6.07 8.48
CA ASP A 588 -0.85 4.62 8.24
C ASP A 588 -0.34 4.24 6.84
N VAL A 589 -0.77 4.98 5.80
CA VAL A 589 -0.33 4.75 4.41
C VAL A 589 1.19 4.99 4.27
N ILE A 590 1.73 6.00 4.95
CA ILE A 590 3.16 6.31 4.92
C ILE A 590 3.96 5.20 5.62
N GLU A 591 3.49 4.68 6.75
CA GLU A 591 4.18 3.60 7.47
C GLU A 591 4.22 2.30 6.64
N GLN A 592 3.12 1.96 5.98
CA GLN A 592 3.02 0.77 5.12
C GLN A 592 3.75 0.93 3.77
N SER A 593 4.05 2.17 3.33
CA SER A 593 4.75 2.42 2.07
C SER A 593 6.16 1.81 1.97
N GLY A 594 6.80 1.50 3.11
CA GLY A 594 8.14 0.90 3.15
C GLY A 594 8.20 -0.56 2.74
N THR A 595 7.10 -1.28 2.87
CA THR A 595 7.00 -2.72 2.56
C THR A 595 6.25 -2.98 1.24
N TYR A 596 5.71 -1.95 0.59
CA TYR A 596 4.80 -2.09 -0.56
C TYR A 596 5.51 -2.25 -1.92
N PRO A 597 5.34 -3.37 -2.64
CA PRO A 597 6.14 -3.71 -3.82
C PRO A 597 5.59 -3.08 -5.11
N ILE A 598 5.93 -1.82 -5.41
CA ILE A 598 5.79 -1.25 -6.76
C ILE A 598 7.09 -0.53 -7.11
N GLN A 599 7.74 -0.91 -8.21
CA GLN A 599 9.08 -0.45 -8.58
C GLN A 599 9.12 0.86 -9.39
N GLU A 600 8.07 1.24 -10.11
CA GLU A 600 8.18 2.41 -11.04
C GLU A 600 7.40 3.67 -10.61
N ASP A 601 6.30 3.57 -9.86
CA ASP A 601 5.54 4.75 -9.40
C ASP A 601 5.80 5.17 -7.94
N ARG A 602 6.67 4.45 -7.23
CA ARG A 602 7.00 4.70 -5.81
C ARG A 602 7.45 6.14 -5.56
N GLN A 603 8.14 6.77 -6.50
CA GLN A 603 8.61 8.16 -6.35
C GLN A 603 7.51 9.21 -6.60
N PHE A 604 6.60 8.97 -7.54
CA PHE A 604 5.54 9.93 -7.86
C PHE A 604 4.42 9.87 -6.81
N PHE A 605 3.97 8.67 -6.49
CA PHE A 605 2.96 8.40 -5.45
C PHE A 605 3.40 8.94 -4.08
N SER A 606 4.66 8.69 -3.68
CA SER A 606 5.17 9.20 -2.40
C SER A 606 5.27 10.73 -2.34
N ARG A 607 5.64 11.42 -3.43
CA ARG A 607 5.74 12.89 -3.43
C ARG A 607 4.39 13.57 -3.24
N HIS A 608 3.35 13.11 -3.93
CA HIS A 608 2.00 13.67 -3.81
C HIS A 608 1.36 13.34 -2.46
N LEU A 609 1.52 12.11 -1.98
CA LEU A 609 1.09 11.68 -0.65
C LEU A 609 1.72 12.54 0.45
N ILE A 610 3.05 12.69 0.43
CA ILE A 610 3.80 13.47 1.44
C ILE A 610 3.42 14.95 1.39
N ARG A 611 3.17 15.50 0.19
CA ARG A 611 2.71 16.89 0.04
C ARG A 611 1.33 17.10 0.67
N ASN A 612 0.38 16.20 0.42
CA ASN A 612 -0.98 16.30 0.96
C ASN A 612 -0.98 16.08 2.48
N PHE A 613 -0.20 15.11 2.97
CA PHE A 613 0.02 14.93 4.41
C PHE A 613 0.53 16.22 5.07
N LEU A 614 1.54 16.87 4.49
CA LEU A 614 2.08 18.12 5.04
C LEU A 614 1.09 19.30 4.97
N LEU A 615 0.24 19.36 3.94
CA LEU A 615 -0.85 20.33 3.86
C LEU A 615 -1.90 20.07 4.96
N CYS A 616 -2.24 18.81 5.21
CA CYS A 616 -3.11 18.40 6.30
C CYS A 616 -2.51 18.83 7.66
N CYS A 617 -1.22 18.58 7.90
CA CYS A 617 -0.52 19.05 9.11
C CYS A 617 -0.59 20.57 9.31
N GLU A 618 -0.53 21.36 8.22
CA GLU A 618 -0.66 22.82 8.31
C GLU A 618 -2.06 23.30 8.68
N ARG A 619 -3.09 22.49 8.40
CA ARG A 619 -4.50 22.79 8.67
C ARG A 619 -4.92 22.42 10.09
N VAL A 620 -4.32 21.37 10.67
CA VAL A 620 -4.61 20.87 12.03
C VAL A 620 -3.96 21.73 13.14
N LYS A 621 -3.74 23.04 12.93
CA LYS A 621 -3.06 23.90 13.91
C LYS A 621 -3.85 24.00 15.21
N GLY A 622 -3.45 23.26 16.25
CA GLY A 622 -4.10 23.33 17.56
C GLY A 622 -3.35 22.75 18.76
N SER A 623 -2.50 21.73 18.62
CA SER A 623 -1.83 21.14 19.79
C SER A 623 -0.33 20.86 19.60
N ALA A 624 0.46 21.15 20.63
CA ALA A 624 1.88 20.75 20.70
C ALA A 624 2.07 19.22 20.52
N LYS A 625 1.03 18.43 20.81
CA LYS A 625 0.94 16.97 20.64
C LYS A 625 1.02 16.56 19.16
N GLN A 626 0.42 17.32 18.24
CA GLN A 626 0.42 17.02 16.80
C GLN A 626 1.76 17.31 16.14
N ALA A 627 2.45 18.38 16.54
CA ALA A 627 3.79 18.71 16.04
C ALA A 627 4.82 17.62 16.40
N GLY A 628 4.65 16.95 17.55
CA GLY A 628 5.42 15.77 17.95
C GLY A 628 5.22 14.57 17.01
N LYS A 629 3.97 14.28 16.63
CA LYS A 629 3.63 13.21 15.67
C LYS A 629 4.14 13.51 14.26
N GLU A 630 3.94 14.74 13.75
CA GLU A 630 4.52 15.19 12.47
C GLU A 630 6.05 15.00 12.46
N THR A 631 6.72 15.38 13.56
CA THR A 631 8.17 15.22 13.70
C THR A 631 8.60 13.74 13.72
N HIS A 632 7.81 12.84 14.33
CA HIS A 632 8.06 11.41 14.34
C HIS A 632 8.00 10.81 12.93
N VAL A 633 6.96 11.11 12.17
CA VAL A 633 6.78 10.65 10.78
C VAL A 633 7.87 11.23 9.86
N LEU A 634 8.17 12.53 9.99
CA LEU A 634 9.22 13.19 9.20
C LEU A 634 10.62 12.61 9.47
N LYS A 635 10.93 12.17 10.70
CA LYS A 635 12.19 11.47 11.02
C LYS A 635 12.32 10.14 10.27
N LYS A 636 11.24 9.34 10.17
CA LYS A 636 11.23 8.09 9.41
C LYS A 636 11.43 8.36 7.91
N LEU A 637 10.75 9.37 7.37
CA LEU A 637 10.83 9.76 5.96
C LEU A 637 12.18 10.40 5.58
N HIS A 638 12.83 11.11 6.50
CA HIS A 638 14.14 11.76 6.27
C HIS A 638 15.24 10.76 5.86
N LYS A 639 15.18 9.50 6.33
CA LYS A 639 16.12 8.44 5.89
C LYS A 639 16.12 8.21 4.38
N ARG A 640 15.06 8.60 3.67
CA ARG A 640 14.92 8.48 2.20
C ARG A 640 15.45 9.71 1.42
N ARG A 641 16.00 10.71 2.12
CA ARG A 641 16.68 11.93 1.63
C ARG A 641 15.98 12.88 0.63
N PRO A 642 14.65 13.16 0.65
CA PRO A 642 14.12 14.28 -0.14
C PRO A 642 14.42 15.63 0.55
N PRO A 643 15.06 16.62 -0.12
CA PRO A 643 15.48 17.89 0.50
C PRO A 643 14.35 18.66 1.20
N TYR A 644 13.13 18.61 0.65
CA TYR A 644 11.97 19.30 1.23
C TYR A 644 11.54 18.75 2.61
N ILE A 645 11.66 17.44 2.83
CA ILE A 645 11.32 16.78 4.10
C ILE A 645 12.33 17.18 5.18
N SER A 646 13.62 17.18 4.81
CA SER A 646 14.71 17.62 5.69
C SER A 646 14.54 19.07 6.13
N LEU A 647 14.15 19.97 5.20
CA LEU A 647 13.89 21.38 5.54
C LEU A 647 12.67 21.57 6.44
N ARG A 648 11.60 20.78 6.24
CA ARG A 648 10.42 20.84 7.11
C ARG A 648 10.71 20.29 8.51
N LEU A 649 11.48 19.21 8.60
CA LEU A 649 11.96 18.65 9.87
C LEU A 649 12.86 19.66 10.61
N ALA A 650 13.80 20.30 9.91
CA ALA A 650 14.64 21.37 10.45
C ALA A 650 13.80 22.55 10.96
N HIS A 651 12.78 22.96 10.21
CA HIS A 651 11.84 24.01 10.63
C HIS A 651 11.06 23.64 11.91
N ASN A 652 10.66 22.37 12.06
CA ASN A 652 9.99 21.88 13.26
C ASN A 652 10.94 21.81 14.46
N TYR A 653 12.19 21.38 14.27
CA TYR A 653 13.22 21.44 15.31
C TYR A 653 13.48 22.86 15.80
N LEU A 654 13.45 23.87 14.93
CA LEU A 654 13.62 25.28 15.32
C LEU A 654 12.42 25.88 16.07
N LYS A 655 11.24 25.27 15.94
CA LYS A 655 10.00 25.68 16.62
C LYS A 655 9.80 25.03 18.00
N GLY A 656 10.42 23.88 18.26
CA GLY A 656 10.36 23.23 19.57
C GLY A 656 11.16 24.01 20.60
N HIS A 657 10.52 24.42 21.69
CA HIS A 657 11.21 25.04 22.83
C HIS A 657 12.06 23.98 23.56
N GLY A 658 13.39 24.18 23.64
CA GLY A 658 14.17 23.70 24.81
C GLY A 658 15.20 22.57 24.70
N GLU A 659 15.77 22.19 23.54
CA GLU A 659 16.97 21.31 23.51
C GLU A 659 18.05 21.81 22.54
N PRO A 660 19.30 22.07 22.99
CA PRO A 660 20.42 22.55 22.15
C PRO A 660 20.74 21.61 20.97
N THR A 661 20.63 20.30 21.19
CA THR A 661 20.95 19.25 20.20
C THR A 661 20.02 19.21 18.99
N ARG A 662 18.81 19.80 19.09
CA ARG A 662 17.86 19.88 17.95
C ARG A 662 18.12 21.10 17.07
N ALA A 663 18.58 22.20 17.65
CA ALA A 663 18.94 23.41 16.91
C ALA A 663 20.18 23.17 16.02
N GLU A 664 21.18 22.45 16.52
CA GLU A 664 22.35 22.04 15.75
C GLU A 664 21.98 21.14 14.56
N LYS A 665 21.12 20.14 14.78
CA LYS A 665 20.61 19.26 13.70
C LYS A 665 19.82 20.04 12.65
N ALA A 666 19.02 21.01 13.07
CA ALA A 666 18.30 21.87 12.14
C ALA A 666 19.24 22.76 11.32
N PHE A 667 20.29 23.28 11.96
CA PHE A 667 21.33 24.08 11.32
C PHE A 667 22.11 23.27 10.28
N THR A 668 22.58 22.06 10.62
CA THR A 668 23.32 21.21 9.68
C THR A 668 22.46 20.83 8.47
N MET A 669 21.22 20.37 8.69
CA MET A 669 20.29 20.05 7.60
C MET A 669 20.00 21.24 6.69
N ALA A 670 19.83 22.44 7.27
CA ALA A 670 19.59 23.65 6.49
C ALA A 670 20.84 24.11 5.73
N LYS A 671 22.03 23.92 6.31
CA LYS A 671 23.33 24.27 5.72
C LYS A 671 23.66 23.38 4.53
N GLU A 672 23.58 22.05 4.68
CA GLU A 672 23.83 21.09 3.60
C GLU A 672 22.99 21.41 2.36
N ILE A 673 21.69 21.64 2.54
CA ILE A 673 20.75 21.91 1.43
C ILE A 673 20.91 23.33 0.87
N ALA A 674 21.40 24.28 1.68
CA ALA A 674 21.73 25.62 1.22
C ALA A 674 23.01 25.64 0.37
N GLU A 675 24.00 24.82 0.72
CA GLU A 675 25.28 24.67 -0.01
C GLU A 675 25.10 24.01 -1.39
N GLU A 676 24.11 23.12 -1.55
CA GLU A 676 23.67 22.60 -2.87
C GLU A 676 23.05 23.68 -3.78
N GLY A 677 22.82 24.90 -3.27
CA GLY A 677 22.59 26.10 -4.07
C GLY A 677 21.18 26.25 -4.67
N LYS A 678 20.22 25.35 -4.42
CA LYS A 678 18.91 25.34 -5.13
C LYS A 678 17.70 25.81 -4.32
N SER A 679 17.79 26.00 -3.00
CA SER A 679 16.61 26.27 -2.15
C SER A 679 16.63 27.63 -1.44
N ALA A 680 15.74 28.54 -1.87
CA ALA A 680 15.51 29.82 -1.18
C ALA A 680 14.84 29.66 0.21
N TYR A 681 14.26 28.50 0.50
CA TYR A 681 13.71 28.18 1.82
C TYR A 681 14.80 27.75 2.80
N ALA A 682 15.79 26.98 2.35
CA ALA A 682 16.96 26.58 3.14
C ALA A 682 17.77 27.81 3.60
N LEU A 683 18.05 28.73 2.66
CA LEU A 683 18.77 29.99 2.95
C LEU A 683 18.05 30.85 3.99
N ARG A 684 16.71 30.91 3.95
CA ARG A 684 15.92 31.63 4.96
C ARG A 684 15.95 30.96 6.33
N LEU A 685 15.93 29.63 6.37
CA LEU A 685 16.00 28.88 7.61
C LEU A 685 17.37 29.08 8.27
N LEU A 686 18.44 29.02 7.47
CA LEU A 686 19.81 29.24 7.90
C LEU A 686 20.02 30.68 8.39
N ALA A 687 19.45 31.67 7.70
CA ALA A 687 19.46 33.06 8.15
C ALA A 687 18.79 33.23 9.52
N HIS A 688 17.68 32.52 9.78
CA HIS A 688 17.03 32.51 11.09
C HIS A 688 17.93 31.89 12.17
N CYS A 689 18.65 30.81 11.85
CA CYS A 689 19.61 30.20 12.78
C CYS A 689 20.72 31.18 13.16
N TYR A 690 21.35 31.84 12.18
CA TYR A 690 22.41 32.82 12.42
C TYR A 690 21.92 34.07 13.16
N LYS A 691 20.70 34.55 12.91
CA LYS A 691 20.15 35.73 13.62
C LYS A 691 19.90 35.46 15.11
N HIS A 692 19.53 34.23 15.46
CA HIS A 692 19.10 33.87 16.81
C HIS A 692 20.08 32.93 17.55
N GLY A 693 21.25 32.64 16.97
CA GLY A 693 22.23 31.73 17.56
C GLY A 693 21.74 30.29 17.74
N LYS A 694 20.86 29.81 16.85
CA LYS A 694 20.28 28.45 16.96
C LYS A 694 21.18 27.44 16.25
N GLY A 695 21.97 26.69 17.02
CA GLY A 695 22.90 25.67 16.50
C GLY A 695 24.18 26.24 15.88
N THR A 696 24.43 27.54 16.08
CA THR A 696 25.62 28.28 15.62
C THR A 696 25.76 29.56 16.47
N SER A 697 26.92 30.21 16.43
CA SER A 697 27.09 31.54 17.04
C SER A 697 26.25 32.59 16.30
N PRO A 698 25.64 33.56 17.01
CA PRO A 698 24.91 34.64 16.36
C PRO A 698 25.80 35.43 15.39
N ASP A 699 25.36 35.56 14.13
CA ASP A 699 26.02 36.39 13.11
C ASP A 699 24.98 37.10 12.27
N GLU A 700 24.75 38.37 12.60
CA GLU A 700 23.75 39.21 11.94
C GLU A 700 24.13 39.55 10.50
N LYS A 701 25.43 39.73 10.20
CA LYS A 701 25.90 40.04 8.84
C LYS A 701 25.66 38.85 7.92
N MET A 702 25.97 37.64 8.40
CA MET A 702 25.73 36.41 7.66
C MET A 702 24.23 36.14 7.47
N ALA A 703 23.41 36.37 8.49
CA ALA A 703 21.96 36.23 8.39
C ALA A 703 21.34 37.15 7.32
N VAL A 704 21.77 38.42 7.26
CA VAL A 704 21.31 39.38 6.23
C VAL A 704 21.81 38.97 4.84
N SER A 705 23.08 38.54 4.72
CA SER A 705 23.65 38.04 3.45
C SER A 705 22.86 36.85 2.89
N LEU A 706 22.50 35.89 3.75
CA LEU A 706 21.71 34.72 3.37
C LEU A 706 20.28 35.10 2.94
N LEU A 707 19.66 36.10 3.57
CA LEU A 707 18.37 36.62 3.12
C LEU A 707 18.47 37.30 1.76
N LYS A 708 19.52 38.09 1.50
CA LYS A 708 19.77 38.71 0.19
C LYS A 708 19.96 37.66 -0.91
N LYS A 709 20.75 36.61 -0.65
CA LYS A 709 20.88 35.45 -1.56
C LYS A 709 19.54 34.73 -1.80
N ALA A 710 18.70 34.59 -0.77
CA ALA A 710 17.36 34.03 -0.93
C ALA A 710 16.44 34.94 -1.77
N MET A 711 16.63 36.26 -1.72
CA MET A 711 15.87 37.24 -2.51
C MET A 711 16.24 37.22 -3.99
N GLU A 712 17.53 37.07 -4.31
CA GLU A 712 18.05 36.87 -5.67
C GLU A 712 17.43 35.64 -6.33
N LYS A 713 17.22 34.57 -5.54
CA LYS A 713 16.47 33.36 -5.95
C LYS A 713 14.95 33.54 -5.96
N GLY A 714 14.43 34.76 -5.92
CA GLY A 714 13.01 35.08 -6.08
C GLY A 714 12.15 34.98 -4.80
N SER A 715 12.72 34.75 -3.61
CA SER A 715 11.93 34.56 -2.39
C SER A 715 11.26 35.86 -1.92
N ARG A 716 9.93 35.94 -2.07
CA ARG A 716 9.10 37.05 -1.55
C ARG A 716 9.12 37.12 -0.03
N LYS A 717 9.08 35.96 0.64
CA LYS A 717 9.13 35.86 2.11
C LYS A 717 10.47 36.35 2.68
N ALA A 718 11.59 36.18 1.97
CA ALA A 718 12.89 36.69 2.42
C ALA A 718 12.91 38.22 2.49
N ARG A 719 12.34 38.89 1.47
CA ARG A 719 12.19 40.36 1.43
C ARG A 719 11.41 40.87 2.64
N ILE A 720 10.27 40.23 2.94
CA ILE A 720 9.42 40.57 4.08
C ILE A 720 10.15 40.32 5.40
N THR A 721 10.85 39.19 5.54
CA THR A 721 11.62 38.88 6.75
C THR A 721 12.69 39.93 7.02
N LEU A 722 13.44 40.34 5.99
CA LEU A 722 14.45 41.39 6.12
C LEU A 722 13.82 42.73 6.50
N ALA A 723 12.73 43.14 5.82
CA ALA A 723 12.01 44.36 6.14
C ALA A 723 11.52 44.39 7.60
N VAL A 724 10.96 43.27 8.10
CA VAL A 724 10.53 43.15 9.51
C VAL A 724 11.69 43.28 10.48
N TRP A 725 12.84 42.68 10.16
CA TRP A 725 14.02 42.79 11.03
C TRP A 725 14.54 44.22 11.09
N LEU A 726 14.57 44.93 9.95
CA LEU A 726 14.95 46.34 9.89
C LEU A 726 13.96 47.24 10.66
N MET A 727 12.65 47.00 10.51
CA MET A 727 11.63 47.73 11.28
C MET A 727 11.79 47.56 12.79
N LYS A 728 12.11 46.35 13.26
CA LYS A 728 12.34 46.08 14.69
C LYS A 728 13.63 46.69 15.23
N ALA A 729 14.65 46.89 14.39
CA ALA A 729 15.89 47.55 14.81
C ALA A 729 15.68 49.05 15.10
N GLY A 730 14.59 49.64 14.61
CA GLY A 730 14.19 51.00 14.95
C GLY A 730 15.10 52.09 14.37
N ASP A 731 15.90 51.78 13.36
CA ASP A 731 16.79 52.71 12.68
C ASP A 731 16.06 53.43 11.54
N GLU A 732 15.75 54.71 11.75
CA GLU A 732 14.97 55.54 10.84
C GLU A 732 15.67 55.75 9.48
N THR A 733 17.00 55.64 9.44
CA THR A 733 17.79 55.80 8.21
C THR A 733 17.52 54.69 7.19
N LYS A 734 16.94 53.56 7.63
CA LYS A 734 16.65 52.39 6.78
C LYS A 734 15.22 52.35 6.25
N ASN A 735 14.41 53.36 6.53
CA ASN A 735 13.03 53.48 6.05
C ASN A 735 12.89 53.37 4.51
N PRO A 736 13.76 53.99 3.69
CA PRO A 736 13.72 53.81 2.23
C PRO A 736 13.99 52.36 1.78
N GLU A 737 14.90 51.66 2.46
CA GLU A 737 15.22 50.25 2.19
C GLU A 737 14.01 49.35 2.55
N ILE A 738 13.35 49.61 3.68
CA ILE A 738 12.14 48.90 4.11
C ILE A 738 11.02 49.06 3.08
N LEU A 739 10.76 50.28 2.61
CA LEU A 739 9.75 50.56 1.59
C LEU A 739 10.09 49.88 0.25
N GLY A 740 11.35 49.89 -0.17
CA GLY A 740 11.82 49.18 -1.37
C GLY A 740 11.60 47.67 -1.27
N LEU A 741 11.99 47.05 -0.16
CA LEU A 741 11.84 45.60 0.07
C LEU A 741 10.38 45.15 0.06
N LEU A 742 9.50 45.91 0.73
CA LEU A 742 8.07 45.59 0.77
C LEU A 742 7.39 45.92 -0.56
N GLY A 743 7.75 47.02 -1.22
CA GLY A 743 7.27 47.43 -2.54
C GLY A 743 7.52 46.37 -3.60
N ASP A 744 8.75 45.85 -3.66
CA ASP A 744 9.11 44.75 -4.56
C ASP A 744 8.36 43.46 -4.27
N ALA A 745 8.16 43.14 -2.98
CA ALA A 745 7.39 41.97 -2.59
C ALA A 745 5.91 42.12 -2.96
N ALA A 746 5.33 43.32 -2.81
CA ALA A 746 3.96 43.66 -3.17
C ALA A 746 3.73 43.61 -4.69
N LYS A 747 4.64 44.19 -5.50
CA LYS A 747 4.62 44.10 -6.97
C LYS A 747 4.68 42.65 -7.47
N LYS A 748 5.35 41.78 -6.72
CA LYS A 748 5.38 40.32 -6.98
C LYS A 748 4.18 39.56 -6.36
N GLY A 749 3.10 40.26 -6.03
CA GLY A 749 1.82 39.69 -5.58
C GLY A 749 1.77 39.23 -4.12
N SER A 750 2.65 39.74 -3.23
CA SER A 750 2.60 39.39 -1.81
C SER A 750 1.60 40.25 -1.06
N THR A 751 0.43 39.69 -0.71
CA THR A 751 -0.58 40.45 0.03
C THR A 751 -0.11 40.89 1.42
N THR A 752 0.71 40.09 2.10
CA THR A 752 1.29 40.49 3.40
C THR A 752 2.15 41.75 3.26
N ALA A 753 2.94 41.85 2.17
CA ALA A 753 3.76 43.04 1.94
C ALA A 753 2.90 44.26 1.60
N THR A 754 1.83 44.07 0.82
CA THR A 754 0.85 45.12 0.51
C THR A 754 0.17 45.66 1.77
N ILE A 755 -0.23 44.78 2.71
CA ILE A 755 -0.83 45.19 3.98
C ILE A 755 0.19 45.95 4.84
N MET A 756 1.43 45.47 4.93
CA MET A 756 2.48 46.13 5.71
C MET A 756 2.88 47.50 5.14
N LEU A 757 2.88 47.66 3.81
CA LEU A 757 3.03 48.98 3.17
C LEU A 757 1.85 49.89 3.51
N GLY A 758 0.64 49.35 3.46
CA GLY A 758 -0.56 50.08 3.86
C GLY A 758 -0.48 50.54 5.33
N ASP A 759 0.01 49.67 6.23
CA ASP A 759 0.21 49.99 7.65
C ASP A 759 1.25 51.11 7.82
N LEU A 760 2.36 51.08 7.06
CA LEU A 760 3.38 52.14 7.08
C LEU A 760 2.86 53.49 6.57
N HIS A 761 2.03 53.50 5.53
CA HIS A 761 1.36 54.72 5.06
C HIS A 761 0.29 55.19 6.05
N TYR A 762 -0.47 54.27 6.65
CA TYR A 762 -1.53 54.60 7.61
C TYR A 762 -1.00 55.20 8.92
N ASP A 763 0.07 54.61 9.48
CA ASP A 763 0.69 55.10 10.71
C ASP A 763 1.47 56.41 10.48
N GLY A 764 1.59 56.85 9.22
CA GLY A 764 2.03 58.17 8.79
C GLY A 764 3.31 58.61 9.48
N CYS A 765 4.46 58.15 8.99
CA CYS A 765 5.74 58.80 9.27
C CYS A 765 5.93 59.26 10.74
N PHE A 766 5.56 58.44 11.74
CA PHE A 766 5.71 58.80 13.16
C PHE A 766 7.19 58.87 13.63
N ARG A 767 8.11 58.95 12.67
CA ARG A 767 9.57 58.95 12.78
C ARG A 767 10.23 59.77 11.66
N PHE A 768 9.50 60.63 10.96
CA PHE A 768 10.10 61.66 10.10
C PHE A 768 9.74 63.01 10.70
N GLY A 769 10.73 63.66 11.31
CA GLY A 769 10.58 64.81 12.20
C GLY A 769 10.16 66.13 11.54
N GLU A 770 9.12 66.16 10.70
CA GLU A 770 8.57 67.42 10.20
C GLU A 770 7.04 67.49 10.32
N LYS A 771 6.58 68.42 11.18
CA LYS A 771 5.18 68.86 11.27
C LYS A 771 4.77 69.53 9.95
N ARG A 772 4.03 68.83 9.09
CA ARG A 772 3.07 69.45 8.15
C ARG A 772 1.73 68.70 8.18
N TYR A 773 0.69 69.40 8.64
CA TYR A 773 -0.68 68.89 8.72
C TYR A 773 -1.32 68.60 7.34
N CYS A 774 -0.66 68.98 6.24
CA CYS A 774 -1.22 68.98 4.89
C CYS A 774 -1.07 67.65 4.12
N GLU A 775 -0.17 66.74 4.54
CA GLU A 775 0.11 65.49 3.77
C GLU A 775 -0.66 64.25 4.27
N ARG A 776 -1.33 64.32 5.43
CA ARG A 776 -2.02 63.16 6.05
C ARG A 776 -3.15 62.60 5.20
N GLU A 777 -3.85 63.42 4.43
CA GLU A 777 -4.95 62.94 3.57
C GLU A 777 -4.44 62.06 2.42
N ILE A 778 -3.28 62.40 1.84
CA ILE A 778 -2.66 61.62 0.75
C ILE A 778 -2.21 60.24 1.24
N ASP A 779 -1.65 60.17 2.45
CA ASP A 779 -1.18 58.91 3.03
C ASP A 779 -2.32 57.96 3.42
N TYR A 780 -3.44 58.47 3.94
CA TYR A 780 -4.64 57.66 4.18
C TYR A 780 -5.24 57.13 2.87
N CYS A 781 -5.27 57.94 1.82
CA CYS A 781 -5.75 57.50 0.50
C CYS A 781 -4.85 56.40 -0.09
N ARG A 782 -3.53 56.54 0.00
CA ARG A 782 -2.56 55.50 -0.43
C ARG A 782 -2.68 54.22 0.36
N ALA A 783 -2.83 54.32 1.69
CA ALA A 783 -3.09 53.16 2.54
C ALA A 783 -4.39 52.45 2.12
N LEU A 784 -5.43 53.22 1.83
CA LEU A 784 -6.73 52.69 1.39
C LEU A 784 -6.67 51.98 0.04
N GLU A 785 -5.90 52.50 -0.93
CA GLU A 785 -5.64 51.85 -2.22
C GLU A 785 -4.91 50.51 -2.04
N LEU A 786 -3.86 50.50 -1.21
CA LEU A 786 -3.12 49.28 -0.89
C LEU A 786 -4.04 48.25 -0.21
N TYR A 787 -4.87 48.66 0.75
CA TYR A 787 -5.84 47.77 1.38
C TYR A 787 -6.94 47.31 0.41
N LYS A 788 -7.38 48.12 -0.56
CA LYS A 788 -8.30 47.69 -1.62
C LYS A 788 -7.68 46.57 -2.45
N SER A 789 -6.42 46.72 -2.85
CA SER A 789 -5.70 45.69 -3.61
C SER A 789 -5.41 44.41 -2.81
N ALA A 790 -5.39 44.49 -1.48
CA ALA A 790 -5.22 43.34 -0.59
C ALA A 790 -6.50 42.48 -0.39
N GLY A 791 -7.64 42.92 -0.92
CA GLY A 791 -8.92 42.22 -0.90
C GLY A 791 -9.75 42.41 0.39
N ASP A 792 -10.71 41.51 0.60
CA ASP A 792 -11.76 41.61 1.63
C ASP A 792 -11.57 40.64 2.81
N ARG A 793 -10.31 40.55 3.26
CA ARG A 793 -9.94 39.81 4.48
C ARG A 793 -10.36 40.57 5.75
N PRO A 794 -10.70 39.86 6.84
CA PRO A 794 -11.13 40.47 8.10
C PRO A 794 -10.15 41.54 8.61
N GLU A 795 -8.84 41.26 8.60
CA GLU A 795 -7.82 42.18 9.09
C GLU A 795 -7.61 43.41 8.19
N VAL A 796 -7.99 43.31 6.91
CA VAL A 796 -7.93 44.41 5.94
C VAL A 796 -9.17 45.28 6.07
N MET A 797 -10.35 44.70 6.28
CA MET A 797 -11.59 45.43 6.58
C MET A 797 -11.44 46.29 7.83
N TYR A 798 -10.83 45.76 8.89
CA TYR A 798 -10.52 46.52 10.10
C TYR A 798 -9.62 47.73 9.82
N ARG A 799 -8.55 47.55 9.04
CA ARG A 799 -7.62 48.64 8.67
C ARG A 799 -8.28 49.70 7.79
N LYS A 800 -9.09 49.29 6.80
CA LYS A 800 -9.93 50.20 6.00
C LYS A 800 -10.88 50.99 6.91
N SER A 801 -11.52 50.34 7.88
CA SER A 801 -12.36 50.99 8.89
C SER A 801 -11.60 52.07 9.65
N ARG A 802 -10.34 51.81 10.06
CA ARG A 802 -9.49 52.79 10.72
C ARG A 802 -9.15 53.98 9.83
N CYS A 803 -8.85 53.76 8.54
CA CYS A 803 -8.67 54.85 7.58
C CYS A 803 -9.91 55.74 7.51
N PHE A 804 -11.09 55.14 7.38
CA PHE A 804 -12.35 55.89 7.31
C PHE A 804 -12.72 56.62 8.61
N ARG A 805 -12.26 56.11 9.76
CA ARG A 805 -12.47 56.74 11.08
C ARG A 805 -11.60 57.97 11.29
N HIS A 806 -10.32 57.87 10.91
CA HIS A 806 -9.28 58.87 11.22
C HIS A 806 -8.90 59.76 10.03
N GLY A 807 -9.45 59.49 8.84
CA GLY A 807 -9.22 60.29 7.65
C GLY A 807 -9.73 61.72 7.75
N HIS A 808 -9.36 62.53 6.76
CA HIS A 808 -9.85 63.89 6.53
C HIS A 808 -10.50 63.96 5.13
N GLY A 809 -11.44 64.89 4.91
CA GLY A 809 -12.09 65.04 3.61
C GLY A 809 -12.79 63.78 3.11
N VAL A 810 -12.48 63.35 1.88
CA VAL A 810 -13.11 62.21 1.18
C VAL A 810 -12.77 60.86 1.82
N SER A 811 -11.69 60.82 2.62
CA SER A 811 -11.26 59.62 3.34
C SER A 811 -11.95 59.44 4.70
N LYS A 812 -12.79 60.38 5.15
CA LYS A 812 -13.50 60.31 6.43
C LYS A 812 -14.97 59.94 6.21
N ASP A 813 -15.37 58.77 6.68
CA ASP A 813 -16.76 58.31 6.62
C ASP A 813 -17.06 57.41 7.82
N SER A 814 -17.86 57.93 8.77
CA SER A 814 -18.18 57.23 10.01
C SER A 814 -19.07 56.01 9.79
N ASP A 815 -19.93 56.02 8.78
CA ASP A 815 -20.86 54.93 8.49
C ASP A 815 -20.15 53.77 7.81
N ILE A 816 -19.33 54.06 6.79
CA ILE A 816 -18.49 53.06 6.12
C ILE A 816 -17.49 52.46 7.12
N SER A 817 -16.91 53.30 7.98
CA SER A 817 -16.01 52.84 9.05
C SER A 817 -16.71 51.82 9.96
N PHE A 818 -17.91 52.16 10.45
CA PHE A 818 -18.68 51.27 11.33
C PHE A 818 -19.09 49.97 10.64
N GLN A 819 -19.59 50.03 9.40
CA GLN A 819 -19.98 48.83 8.65
C GLN A 819 -18.80 47.89 8.39
N LEU A 820 -17.64 48.43 8.01
CA LEU A 820 -16.43 47.63 7.80
C LEU A 820 -15.93 47.01 9.11
N LEU A 821 -16.01 47.76 10.22
CA LEU A 821 -15.66 47.26 11.55
C LEU A 821 -16.59 46.10 11.98
N LYS A 822 -17.90 46.26 11.76
CA LYS A 822 -18.90 45.22 12.04
C LYS A 822 -18.67 43.96 11.21
N ARG A 823 -18.49 44.09 9.89
CA ARG A 823 -18.20 42.95 9.00
C ARG A 823 -16.89 42.26 9.33
N SER A 824 -15.86 43.01 9.76
CA SER A 824 -14.60 42.46 10.23
C SER A 824 -14.78 41.65 11.52
N SER A 825 -15.58 42.16 12.45
CA SER A 825 -15.95 41.50 13.71
C SER A 825 -16.76 40.22 13.49
N GLU A 826 -17.75 40.23 12.59
CA GLU A 826 -18.57 39.06 12.20
C GLU A 826 -17.73 37.95 11.56
N LYS A 827 -16.68 38.32 10.81
CA LYS A 827 -15.68 37.38 10.28
C LYS A 827 -14.67 36.92 11.34
N GLY A 828 -14.88 37.26 12.61
CA GLY A 828 -14.07 36.80 13.74
C GLY A 828 -12.75 37.55 13.95
N TYR A 829 -12.60 38.79 13.45
CA TYR A 829 -11.36 39.54 13.66
C TYR A 829 -11.30 40.17 15.07
N PRO A 830 -10.36 39.76 15.94
CA PRO A 830 -10.45 40.13 17.35
C PRO A 830 -10.19 41.61 17.66
N HIS A 831 -9.29 42.26 16.92
CA HIS A 831 -9.06 43.71 17.09
C HIS A 831 -10.29 44.54 16.67
N ALA A 832 -11.08 44.05 15.71
CA ALA A 832 -12.36 44.67 15.36
C ALA A 832 -13.40 44.46 16.45
N GLN A 833 -13.46 43.27 17.05
CA GLN A 833 -14.35 42.97 18.18
C GLN A 833 -14.08 43.89 19.38
N ILE A 834 -12.81 44.10 19.75
CA ILE A 834 -12.43 45.00 20.85
C ILE A 834 -12.85 46.46 20.55
N GLN A 835 -12.59 46.95 19.35
CA GLN A 835 -12.95 48.33 18.98
C GLN A 835 -14.46 48.53 18.89
N LEU A 836 -15.19 47.52 18.40
CA LEU A 836 -16.64 47.55 18.32
C LEU A 836 -17.29 47.46 19.72
N ALA A 837 -16.71 46.69 20.64
CA ALA A 837 -17.14 46.64 22.03
C ALA A 837 -17.07 48.03 22.70
N LYS A 838 -15.99 48.79 22.47
CA LYS A 838 -15.87 50.18 22.96
C LYS A 838 -16.95 51.11 22.42
N ILE A 839 -17.39 50.92 21.18
CA ILE A 839 -18.47 51.72 20.58
C ILE A 839 -19.81 51.41 21.26
N TYR A 840 -20.11 50.12 21.49
CA TYR A 840 -21.31 49.71 22.23
C TYR A 840 -21.29 50.14 23.71
N GLU A 841 -20.11 50.17 24.34
CA GLU A 841 -19.94 50.66 25.71
C GLU A 841 -20.26 52.15 25.85
N GLN A 842 -19.81 52.97 24.89
CA GLN A 842 -19.92 54.44 24.93
C GLN A 842 -21.24 54.98 24.35
N GLY A 843 -21.99 54.21 23.56
CA GLY A 843 -23.19 54.68 22.86
C GLY A 843 -22.91 55.69 21.74
N GLY A 844 -21.78 55.52 21.03
CA GLY A 844 -21.32 56.45 19.99
C GLY A 844 -21.74 56.08 18.56
N ALA A 845 -21.76 57.07 17.66
CA ALA A 845 -22.02 56.91 16.21
C ALA A 845 -23.42 56.36 15.86
N GLY A 846 -24.47 56.85 16.52
CA GLY A 846 -25.86 56.46 16.22
C GLY A 846 -26.25 55.06 16.71
N VAL A 847 -25.43 54.45 17.57
CA VAL A 847 -25.65 53.12 18.16
C VAL A 847 -26.06 53.26 19.62
N GLU A 848 -27.13 52.59 20.01
CA GLU A 848 -27.59 52.55 21.40
C GLU A 848 -26.56 51.85 22.30
N ARG A 849 -26.39 52.36 23.53
CA ARG A 849 -25.45 51.79 24.51
C ARG A 849 -25.88 50.37 24.89
N ASP A 850 -25.01 49.39 24.68
CA ASP A 850 -25.29 47.96 24.92
C ASP A 850 -24.08 47.27 25.59
N LEU A 851 -24.12 47.21 26.92
CA LEU A 851 -23.04 46.63 27.73
C LEU A 851 -22.92 45.11 27.55
N TYR A 852 -24.01 44.40 27.25
CA TYR A 852 -23.99 42.94 27.09
C TYR A 852 -23.32 42.54 25.78
N ARG A 853 -23.62 43.27 24.70
CA ARG A 853 -22.98 43.05 23.40
C ARG A 853 -21.50 43.44 23.42
N ALA A 854 -21.13 44.47 24.19
CA ALA A 854 -19.73 44.79 24.44
C ALA A 854 -19.00 43.64 25.15
N LEU A 855 -19.62 43.04 26.18
CA LEU A 855 -19.06 41.91 26.93
C LEU A 855 -18.86 40.66 26.05
N ASP A 856 -19.87 40.27 25.27
CA ASP A 856 -19.80 39.10 24.35
C ASP A 856 -18.68 39.27 23.30
N LEU A 857 -18.53 40.47 22.74
CA LEU A 857 -17.47 40.77 21.78
C LEU A 857 -16.08 40.68 22.42
N LEU A 858 -15.90 41.14 23.66
CA LEU A 858 -14.63 41.05 24.39
C LEU A 858 -14.28 39.60 24.74
N GLN A 859 -15.26 38.79 25.17
CA GLN A 859 -15.06 37.36 25.43
C GLN A 859 -14.66 36.60 24.17
N LYS A 860 -15.34 36.86 23.04
CA LYS A 860 -14.99 36.29 21.73
C LYS A 860 -13.57 36.68 21.31
N ALA A 861 -13.17 37.94 21.54
CA ALA A 861 -11.83 38.40 21.21
C ALA A 861 -10.73 37.65 22.00
N VAL A 862 -10.98 37.32 23.28
CA VAL A 862 -10.04 36.57 24.12
C VAL A 862 -9.85 35.13 23.62
N LEU A 863 -10.93 34.45 23.20
CA LEU A 863 -10.88 33.06 22.72
C LEU A 863 -10.04 32.89 21.46
N HIS A 864 -10.03 33.89 20.58
CA HIS A 864 -9.40 33.81 19.26
C HIS A 864 -7.96 34.36 19.21
N LEU A 865 -7.45 34.97 20.29
CA LEU A 865 -6.14 35.61 20.32
C LEU A 865 -5.09 34.84 21.14
N GLY A 866 -3.83 34.95 20.70
CA GLY A 866 -2.64 34.48 21.43
C GLY A 866 -1.57 35.58 21.54
N GLY A 867 -0.65 35.44 22.48
CA GLY A 867 0.46 36.38 22.70
C GLY A 867 0.00 37.81 23.04
N ALA A 868 0.76 38.83 22.62
CA ALA A 868 0.53 40.23 22.97
C ALA A 868 -0.87 40.77 22.60
N SER A 869 -1.47 40.28 21.52
CA SER A 869 -2.84 40.68 21.16
C SER A 869 -3.87 40.14 22.15
N ARG A 870 -3.69 38.92 22.69
CA ARG A 870 -4.55 38.37 23.75
C ARG A 870 -4.47 39.24 25.00
N GLY A 871 -3.27 39.74 25.32
CA GLY A 871 -3.09 40.70 26.41
C GLY A 871 -3.89 41.98 26.24
N VAL A 872 -4.06 42.49 25.01
CA VAL A 872 -4.92 43.67 24.74
C VAL A 872 -6.40 43.37 24.94
N ALA A 873 -6.85 42.16 24.56
CA ALA A 873 -8.23 41.73 24.75
C ALA A 873 -8.55 41.50 26.24
N LEU A 874 -7.68 40.78 26.95
CA LEU A 874 -7.80 40.52 28.39
C LEU A 874 -7.79 41.82 29.19
N HIS A 875 -6.91 42.77 28.85
CA HIS A 875 -6.90 44.10 29.43
C HIS A 875 -8.19 44.86 29.20
N SER A 876 -8.68 44.88 27.96
CA SER A 876 -9.92 45.59 27.62
C SER A 876 -11.13 44.98 28.34
N LEU A 877 -11.14 43.66 28.52
CA LEU A 877 -12.15 42.95 29.31
C LEU A 877 -12.03 43.29 30.80
N GLY A 878 -10.82 43.27 31.37
CA GLY A 878 -10.56 43.63 32.77
C GLY A 878 -11.01 45.05 33.10
N VAL A 879 -10.64 46.04 32.27
CA VAL A 879 -11.06 47.44 32.42
C VAL A 879 -12.58 47.60 32.28
N PHE A 880 -13.22 46.87 31.36
CA PHE A 880 -14.66 46.90 31.18
C PHE A 880 -15.40 46.36 32.41
N LEU A 881 -14.92 45.23 32.97
CA LEU A 881 -15.49 44.63 34.18
C LEU A 881 -15.23 45.49 35.42
N GLN A 882 -14.09 46.18 35.50
CA GLN A 882 -13.80 47.10 36.59
C GLN A 882 -14.77 48.30 36.63
N HIS A 883 -15.15 48.85 35.48
CA HIS A 883 -16.08 49.99 35.42
C HIS A 883 -17.56 49.60 35.50
N HIS A 884 -17.97 48.51 34.88
CA HIS A 884 -19.40 48.16 34.71
C HIS A 884 -19.82 46.86 35.42
N GLY A 885 -18.88 46.14 36.05
CA GLY A 885 -19.12 44.88 36.75
C GLY A 885 -20.25 44.92 37.79
N PRO A 886 -20.26 45.91 38.71
CA PRO A 886 -21.33 46.05 39.71
C PRO A 886 -22.73 46.24 39.09
N SER A 887 -22.82 46.93 37.95
CA SER A 887 -24.07 47.15 37.22
C SER A 887 -24.55 45.91 36.45
N LEU A 888 -23.63 45.02 36.04
CA LEU A 888 -23.92 43.77 35.33
C LEU A 888 -24.29 42.63 36.29
N GLN A 889 -23.86 42.71 37.56
CA GLN A 889 -24.05 41.69 38.60
C GLN A 889 -25.53 41.44 38.97
N LEU A 890 -26.43 42.41 38.71
CA LEU A 890 -27.87 42.33 39.03
C LEU A 890 -28.67 41.30 38.18
N ARG A 891 -28.08 40.67 37.15
CA ARG A 891 -28.79 39.75 36.23
C ARG A 891 -28.03 38.49 35.82
N ILE A 892 -26.85 38.22 36.38
CA ILE A 892 -26.01 37.06 36.03
C ILE A 892 -25.86 36.14 37.24
N SER A 893 -26.04 34.84 37.03
CA SER A 893 -26.28 33.83 38.08
C SER A 893 -25.08 33.51 38.98
N ASP A 894 -23.86 33.92 38.61
CA ASP A 894 -22.65 33.67 39.39
C ASP A 894 -21.94 35.01 39.72
N PRO A 895 -22.10 35.52 40.96
CA PRO A 895 -21.53 36.81 41.36
C PRO A 895 -20.00 36.79 41.51
N THR A 896 -19.35 35.61 41.49
CA THR A 896 -17.89 35.46 41.67
C THR A 896 -17.07 35.91 40.45
N ILE A 897 -17.68 35.95 39.26
CA ILE A 897 -17.03 36.36 38.00
C ILE A 897 -16.63 37.86 38.02
N PHE A 898 -17.33 38.68 38.82
CA PHE A 898 -17.11 40.12 38.92
C PHE A 898 -16.26 40.53 40.13
N SER A 899 -15.69 39.56 40.85
CA SER A 899 -14.89 39.85 42.03
C SER A 899 -13.58 40.57 41.66
N LYS A 900 -13.00 41.31 42.62
CA LYS A 900 -11.71 41.99 42.43
C LYS A 900 -10.60 40.98 42.09
N GLU A 901 -10.69 39.75 42.59
CA GLU A 901 -9.78 38.63 42.34
C GLU A 901 -9.88 38.13 40.88
N SER A 902 -11.10 38.05 40.34
CA SER A 902 -11.33 37.69 38.94
C SER A 902 -10.77 38.73 37.97
N ILE A 903 -10.94 40.03 38.29
CA ILE A 903 -10.36 41.13 37.50
C ILE A 903 -8.83 41.13 37.58
N ARG A 904 -8.28 40.84 38.77
CA ARG A 904 -6.83 40.66 38.98
C ARG A 904 -6.27 39.54 38.11
N ALA A 905 -6.91 38.37 38.10
CA ALA A 905 -6.48 37.24 37.29
C ALA A 905 -6.44 37.58 35.77
N LEU A 906 -7.40 38.38 35.29
CA LEU A 906 -7.41 38.87 33.91
C LEU A 906 -6.22 39.80 33.62
N PHE A 907 -5.88 40.70 34.54
CA PHE A 907 -4.72 41.58 34.37
C PHE A 907 -3.38 40.84 34.52
N GLU A 908 -3.28 39.85 35.40
CA GLU A 908 -2.11 38.96 35.50
C GLU A 908 -1.89 38.16 34.22
N ASP A 909 -2.95 37.61 33.64
CA ASP A 909 -2.86 36.90 32.36
C ASP A 909 -2.56 37.85 31.19
N ALA A 910 -3.01 39.11 31.26
CA ALA A 910 -2.65 40.15 30.30
C ALA A 910 -1.18 40.60 30.46
N GLU A 911 -0.65 40.64 31.68
CA GLU A 911 0.75 40.94 32.00
C GLU A 911 1.68 39.83 31.47
N LYS A 912 1.34 38.56 31.70
CA LYS A 912 2.05 37.40 31.14
C LYS A 912 2.08 37.43 29.61
N ALA A 913 1.09 38.08 28.99
CA ALA A 913 1.05 38.35 27.56
C ALA A 913 1.87 39.59 27.12
N ASN A 914 2.66 40.20 28.01
CA ASN A 914 3.47 41.42 27.82
C ASN A 914 2.65 42.70 27.55
N ASN A 915 1.47 42.87 28.15
CA ASN A 915 0.74 44.14 28.06
C ASN A 915 1.17 45.13 29.15
N LEU A 916 1.91 46.18 28.74
CA LEU A 916 2.45 47.21 29.65
C LEU A 916 1.36 48.04 30.35
N LYS A 917 0.20 48.26 29.71
CA LYS A 917 -0.91 48.99 30.35
C LYS A 917 -1.57 48.15 31.43
N SER A 918 -1.70 46.85 31.20
CA SER A 918 -2.20 45.91 32.22
C SER A 918 -1.23 45.77 33.38
N ALA A 919 0.08 45.80 33.12
CA ALA A 919 1.09 45.82 34.18
C ALA A 919 0.97 47.07 35.08
N ASN A 920 0.70 48.24 34.49
CA ASN A 920 0.40 49.45 35.25
C ASN A 920 -0.90 49.32 36.07
N ASP A 921 -1.98 48.87 35.45
CA ASP A 921 -3.29 48.79 36.13
C ASP A 921 -3.31 47.68 37.18
N LEU A 922 -2.56 46.59 36.97
CA LEU A 922 -2.31 45.56 37.96
C LEU A 922 -1.51 46.11 39.15
N ALA A 923 -0.48 46.91 38.89
CA ALA A 923 0.32 47.53 39.96
C ALA A 923 -0.53 48.50 40.79
N VAL A 924 -1.39 49.30 40.16
CA VAL A 924 -2.35 50.19 40.85
C VAL A 924 -3.37 49.38 41.67
N LEU A 925 -3.87 48.27 41.14
CA LEU A 925 -4.85 47.42 41.82
C LEU A 925 -4.24 46.73 43.04
N LEU A 926 -2.99 46.24 42.94
CA LEU A 926 -2.21 45.70 44.06
C LEU A 926 -1.93 46.76 45.14
N GLU A 927 -1.64 48.01 44.75
CA GLU A 927 -1.42 49.12 45.68
C GLU A 927 -2.71 49.54 46.41
N SER A 928 -3.85 49.59 45.71
CA SER A 928 -5.14 50.02 46.28
C SER A 928 -5.69 49.10 47.38
N ARG A 929 -5.27 47.83 47.42
CA ARG A 929 -5.65 46.86 48.47
C ARG A 929 -5.15 47.29 49.84
N ARG A 930 -3.93 47.85 49.90
CA ARG A 930 -3.31 48.38 51.11
C ARG A 930 -4.10 49.55 51.74
N GLN A 931 -4.72 50.41 50.93
CA GLN A 931 -5.47 51.57 51.46
C GLN A 931 -6.83 51.19 52.06
N ALA A 932 -7.38 50.03 51.70
CA ALA A 932 -8.68 49.56 52.20
C ALA A 932 -8.56 48.70 53.46
N GLU A 933 -7.42 48.05 53.68
CA GLU A 933 -7.12 47.21 54.84
C GLU A 933 -6.22 48.01 55.80
N GLY A 934 -6.82 48.94 56.54
CA GLY A 934 -6.15 49.73 57.57
C GLY A 934 -5.84 48.88 58.79
N ASP A 935 -4.72 48.15 58.76
CA ASP A 935 -3.82 47.79 59.87
C ASP A 935 -2.89 46.66 59.40
N LEU A 936 -1.60 46.77 59.72
CA LEU A 936 -0.51 45.95 59.20
C LEU A 936 -0.49 44.54 59.82
N GLU A 937 -0.68 43.50 59.00
CA GLU A 937 -0.10 42.17 59.23
C GLU A 937 1.07 41.94 58.26
N GLU A 938 2.14 41.27 58.72
CA GLU A 938 3.42 41.08 58.01
C GLU A 938 3.32 40.31 56.67
N GLU A 939 2.15 39.80 56.29
CA GLU A 939 1.96 38.89 55.14
C GLU A 939 1.74 39.57 53.75
N ASP A 940 1.52 40.89 53.63
CA ASP A 940 1.26 41.55 52.31
C ASP A 940 2.49 42.24 51.67
N THR A 941 3.71 41.89 52.13
CA THR A 941 4.99 42.39 51.59
C THR A 941 5.23 41.96 50.13
N ASP A 942 4.72 40.80 49.72
CA ASP A 942 4.87 40.30 48.34
C ASP A 942 4.06 41.10 47.32
N SER A 943 2.82 41.52 47.66
CA SER A 943 1.96 42.30 46.75
C SER A 943 2.54 43.69 46.48
N THR A 944 3.06 44.36 47.51
CA THR A 944 3.66 45.70 47.40
C THR A 944 5.02 45.67 46.69
N THR A 945 5.83 44.64 46.92
CA THR A 945 7.08 44.40 46.18
C THR A 945 6.82 44.11 44.71
N HIS A 946 5.79 43.32 44.40
CA HIS A 946 5.40 43.03 43.02
C HIS A 946 4.87 44.28 42.29
N ALA A 947 4.02 45.08 42.94
CA ALA A 947 3.55 46.36 42.40
C ALA A 947 4.72 47.30 42.07
N PHE A 948 5.70 47.40 42.99
CA PHE A 948 6.92 48.19 42.78
C PHE A 948 7.74 47.72 41.57
N GLN A 949 7.97 46.40 41.43
CA GLN A 949 8.67 45.83 40.28
C GLN A 949 7.94 46.08 38.95
N LEU A 950 6.61 45.99 38.95
CA LEU A 950 5.79 46.30 37.79
C LEU A 950 5.89 47.78 37.41
N PHE A 951 5.79 48.70 38.38
CA PHE A 951 5.99 50.13 38.12
C PHE A 951 7.40 50.41 37.57
N GLN A 952 8.45 49.82 38.13
CA GLN A 952 9.81 49.95 37.57
C GLN A 952 9.90 49.48 36.12
N LYS A 953 9.24 48.35 35.79
CA LYS A 953 9.22 47.78 34.43
C LYS A 953 8.54 48.69 33.41
N VAL A 954 7.53 49.45 33.82
CA VAL A 954 6.69 50.25 32.89
C VAL A 954 6.92 51.77 32.95
N ALA A 955 7.62 52.28 33.97
CA ALA A 955 7.79 53.71 34.22
C ALA A 955 8.41 54.48 33.05
N GLU A 956 9.36 53.86 32.32
CA GLU A 956 9.96 54.50 31.14
C GLU A 956 8.93 54.76 30.02
N PHE A 957 7.88 53.96 29.94
CA PHE A 957 6.89 53.99 28.86
C PHE A 957 5.59 54.71 29.26
N ILE A 958 5.20 54.67 30.53
CA ILE A 958 3.91 55.19 31.03
C ILE A 958 4.18 56.32 32.04
N PRO A 959 3.88 57.60 31.70
CA PRO A 959 4.12 58.74 32.60
C PRO A 959 3.44 58.60 33.97
N ARG A 960 2.22 58.06 34.00
CA ARG A 960 1.49 57.81 35.25
C ARG A 960 2.15 56.75 36.13
N ALA A 961 2.72 55.70 35.52
CA ALA A 961 3.48 54.68 36.24
C ALA A 961 4.78 55.27 36.82
N GLN A 962 5.41 56.20 36.09
CA GLN A 962 6.57 56.95 36.58
C GLN A 962 6.20 57.82 37.79
N ALA A 963 5.04 58.48 37.79
CA ALA A 963 4.55 59.23 38.94
C ALA A 963 4.27 58.31 40.14
N ASN A 964 3.57 57.18 39.93
CA ASN A 964 3.30 56.20 40.99
C ASN A 964 4.59 55.57 41.55
N LEU A 965 5.59 55.31 40.71
CA LEU A 965 6.92 54.88 41.17
C LEU A 965 7.59 55.93 42.08
N GLY A 966 7.37 57.21 41.79
CA GLY A 966 7.77 58.31 42.67
C GLY A 966 7.11 58.23 44.04
N ILE A 967 5.80 57.97 44.09
CA ILE A 967 5.04 57.77 45.33
C ILE A 967 5.58 56.56 46.10
N CYS A 968 5.93 55.47 45.41
CA CYS A 968 6.55 54.31 46.06
C CYS A 968 7.87 54.67 46.74
N TYR A 969 8.74 55.47 46.09
CA TYR A 969 9.97 55.94 46.70
C TYR A 969 9.74 56.94 47.84
N GLU A 970 8.74 57.82 47.73
CA GLU A 970 8.41 58.82 48.76
C GLU A 970 7.88 58.18 50.04
N MET A 971 7.01 57.18 49.90
CA MET A 971 6.33 56.49 51.01
C MET A 971 7.03 55.19 51.45
N GLY A 972 8.05 54.72 50.72
CA GLY A 972 8.74 53.45 51.01
C GLY A 972 7.89 52.20 50.69
N ILE A 973 7.15 52.21 49.58
CA ILE A 973 6.27 51.10 49.16
C ILE A 973 7.04 50.09 48.33
N GLY A 974 7.25 48.87 48.84
CA GLY A 974 8.03 47.83 48.16
C GLY A 974 9.53 48.15 48.02
N THR A 975 10.00 49.25 48.62
CA THR A 975 11.38 49.75 48.62
C THR A 975 11.63 50.59 49.87
N CYS A 976 12.88 50.87 50.21
CA CYS A 976 13.20 51.89 51.21
C CYS A 976 12.81 53.29 50.73
N ARG A 977 12.42 54.16 51.66
CA ARG A 977 12.09 55.57 51.42
C ARG A 977 13.30 56.33 50.85
N ASP A 978 13.13 56.98 49.70
CA ASP A 978 14.17 57.71 48.97
C ASP A 978 13.58 58.95 48.27
N MET A 979 13.67 60.11 48.92
CA MET A 979 13.07 61.36 48.42
C MET A 979 13.76 61.87 47.15
N GLN A 980 15.05 61.57 46.94
CA GLN A 980 15.78 62.01 45.73
C GLN A 980 15.30 61.24 44.49
N ARG A 981 15.11 59.92 44.62
CA ARG A 981 14.54 59.11 43.54
C ARG A 981 13.08 59.43 43.30
N ALA A 982 12.30 59.70 44.36
CA ALA A 982 10.92 60.15 44.22
C ALA A 982 10.83 61.43 43.37
N ARG A 983 11.63 62.45 43.72
CA ARG A 983 11.73 63.70 42.95
C ARG A 983 12.10 63.45 41.49
N SER A 984 13.14 62.65 41.23
CA SER A 984 13.56 62.34 39.86
C SER A 984 12.44 61.66 39.04
N CYS A 985 11.65 60.79 39.68
CA CYS A 985 10.50 60.17 39.04
C CYS A 985 9.41 61.20 38.72
N TYR A 986 9.10 62.09 39.66
CA TYR A 986 8.13 63.16 39.44
C TYR A 986 8.57 64.14 38.34
N GLU A 987 9.85 64.49 38.26
CA GLU A 987 10.42 65.29 37.15
C GLU A 987 10.24 64.61 35.80
N LYS A 988 10.57 63.32 35.70
CA LYS A 988 10.39 62.53 34.46
C LYS A 988 8.92 62.43 34.05
N ALA A 989 8.01 62.29 35.01
CA ALA A 989 6.57 62.25 34.76
C ALA A 989 6.04 63.63 34.31
N ALA A 990 6.46 64.70 34.99
CA ALA A 990 6.10 66.08 34.67
C ALA A 990 6.61 66.52 33.28
N MET A 991 7.82 66.12 32.88
CA MET A 991 8.35 66.35 31.52
C MET A 991 7.46 65.74 30.42
N LYS A 992 6.71 64.69 30.75
CA LYS A 992 5.73 64.05 29.85
C LYS A 992 4.30 64.54 30.08
N HIS A 993 4.13 65.67 30.77
CA HIS A 993 2.84 66.30 31.09
C HIS A 993 1.87 65.42 31.90
N ASP A 994 2.38 64.57 32.81
CA ASP A 994 1.53 63.86 33.76
C ASP A 994 1.12 64.76 34.94
N MET A 995 -0.18 64.86 35.20
CA MET A 995 -0.73 65.80 36.18
C MET A 995 -0.38 65.44 37.63
N VAL A 996 -0.30 64.15 37.97
CA VAL A 996 0.07 63.71 39.33
C VAL A 996 1.57 63.85 39.54
N GLY A 997 2.38 63.57 38.51
CA GLY A 997 3.80 63.90 38.50
C GLY A 997 4.07 65.39 38.71
N MET A 998 3.34 66.27 38.03
CA MET A 998 3.45 67.72 38.19
C MET A 998 3.04 68.19 39.59
N ASN A 999 1.93 67.69 40.14
CA ASN A 999 1.47 68.04 41.47
C ASN A 999 2.47 67.62 42.56
N ASN A 1000 2.94 66.37 42.52
CA ASN A 1000 3.85 65.86 43.55
C ASN A 1000 5.24 66.49 43.43
N LEU A 1001 5.71 66.79 42.21
CA LEU A 1001 6.92 67.59 42.03
C LEU A 1001 6.76 68.99 42.63
N ALA A 1002 5.61 69.63 42.44
CA ALA A 1002 5.35 70.94 43.02
C ALA A 1002 5.36 70.91 44.55
N LEU A 1003 4.83 69.85 45.17
CA LEU A 1003 4.92 69.67 46.63
C LEU A 1003 6.38 69.53 47.10
N CYS A 1004 7.21 68.74 46.41
CA CYS A 1004 8.65 68.66 46.73
C CYS A 1004 9.34 70.03 46.59
N LEU A 1005 9.00 70.82 45.57
CA LEU A 1005 9.57 72.15 45.36
C LEU A 1005 9.11 73.15 46.43
N ILE A 1006 7.87 73.02 46.94
CA ILE A 1006 7.35 73.82 48.06
C ILE A 1006 8.17 73.55 49.33
N ASP A 1007 8.46 72.28 49.63
CA ASP A 1007 9.30 71.90 50.78
C ASP A 1007 10.73 72.48 50.66
N GLU A 1008 11.25 72.57 49.43
CA GLU A 1008 12.55 73.17 49.11
C GLU A 1008 12.52 74.70 49.01
N LYS A 1009 11.35 75.31 49.21
CA LYS A 1009 11.10 76.77 49.11
C LYS A 1009 11.28 77.35 47.70
N GLU A 1010 11.23 76.52 46.65
CA GLU A 1010 11.23 76.93 45.23
C GLU A 1010 9.81 77.25 44.73
N TYR A 1011 9.17 78.28 45.33
CA TYR A 1011 7.75 78.54 45.13
C TYR A 1011 7.36 78.97 43.70
N ASP A 1012 8.23 79.68 42.96
CA ASP A 1012 7.92 80.17 41.61
C ASP A 1012 7.71 79.00 40.62
N ARG A 1013 8.62 78.01 40.65
CA ARG A 1013 8.52 76.79 39.83
C ARG A 1013 7.35 75.90 40.27
N ALA A 1014 7.09 75.80 41.58
CA ALA A 1014 5.94 75.06 42.08
C ALA A 1014 4.63 75.66 41.58
N ALA A 1015 4.51 76.99 41.56
CA ALA A 1015 3.32 77.69 41.08
C ALA A 1015 3.09 77.50 39.57
N GLU A 1016 4.14 77.42 38.75
CA GLU A 1016 4.03 77.14 37.31
C GLU A 1016 3.48 75.73 37.06
N LEU A 1017 4.03 74.72 37.75
CA LEU A 1017 3.59 73.34 37.62
C LEU A 1017 2.15 73.15 38.12
N LEU A 1018 1.79 73.73 39.26
CA LEU A 1018 0.42 73.66 39.79
C LEU A 1018 -0.58 74.41 38.92
N ARG A 1019 -0.19 75.52 38.28
CA ARG A 1019 -1.07 76.22 37.34
C ARG A 1019 -1.42 75.37 36.12
N GLU A 1020 -0.46 74.58 35.62
CA GLU A 1020 -0.70 73.65 34.52
C GLU A 1020 -1.53 72.45 35.00
N ALA A 1021 -1.20 71.87 36.15
CA ALA A 1021 -1.92 70.73 36.72
C ALA A 1021 -3.36 71.08 37.15
N ALA A 1022 -3.62 72.30 37.61
CA ALA A 1022 -4.95 72.77 38.01
C ALA A 1022 -5.92 72.98 36.83
N LYS A 1023 -5.45 72.90 35.57
CA LYS A 1023 -6.34 72.83 34.40
C LYS A 1023 -7.04 71.47 34.28
N SER A 1024 -6.63 70.47 35.07
CA SER A 1024 -7.21 69.12 35.06
C SER A 1024 -8.51 69.02 35.86
N GLU A 1025 -9.18 67.87 35.73
CA GLU A 1025 -10.38 67.53 36.51
C GLU A 1025 -10.06 67.03 37.94
N ASP A 1026 -8.80 66.96 38.37
CA ASP A 1026 -8.44 66.58 39.75
C ASP A 1026 -8.67 67.73 40.75
N SER A 1027 -9.06 67.40 41.99
CA SER A 1027 -9.26 68.39 43.07
C SER A 1027 -7.95 68.80 43.73
N ILE A 1028 -7.00 67.88 43.89
CA ILE A 1028 -5.76 68.09 44.65
C ILE A 1028 -4.88 69.24 44.11
N PRO A 1029 -4.58 69.33 42.79
CA PRO A 1029 -3.77 70.44 42.28
C PRO A 1029 -4.49 71.79 42.41
N ILE A 1030 -5.82 71.80 42.31
CA ILE A 1030 -6.65 73.00 42.49
C ILE A 1030 -6.57 73.50 43.93
N LEU A 1031 -6.58 72.59 44.91
CA LEU A 1031 -6.41 72.92 46.34
C LEU A 1031 -5.05 73.51 46.63
N ASN A 1032 -3.98 72.85 46.17
CA ASN A 1032 -2.61 73.29 46.39
C ASN A 1032 -2.37 74.67 45.73
N MET A 1033 -2.97 74.91 44.57
CA MET A 1033 -2.95 76.23 43.92
C MET A 1033 -3.74 77.28 44.73
N GLY A 1034 -4.89 76.91 45.30
CA GLY A 1034 -5.66 77.78 46.21
C GLY A 1034 -4.84 78.20 47.43
N TRP A 1035 -4.09 77.27 48.01
CA TRP A 1035 -3.19 77.52 49.14
C TRP A 1035 -2.04 78.46 48.81
N LEU A 1036 -1.43 78.33 47.63
CA LEU A 1036 -0.40 79.28 47.18
C LEU A 1036 -0.94 80.71 47.03
N TYR A 1037 -2.17 80.88 46.51
CA TYR A 1037 -2.81 82.20 46.38
C TYR A 1037 -3.19 82.79 47.75
N GLU A 1038 -3.63 81.96 48.69
CA GLU A 1038 -3.94 82.37 50.06
C GLU A 1038 -2.69 82.89 50.79
N ARG A 1039 -1.55 82.21 50.62
CA ARG A 1039 -0.29 82.50 51.32
C ARG A 1039 0.63 83.49 50.59
N GLY A 1040 0.44 83.69 49.28
CA GLY A 1040 1.30 84.55 48.46
C GLY A 1040 2.68 83.95 48.15
N PHE A 1041 2.78 82.62 48.07
CA PHE A 1041 4.05 81.92 47.83
C PHE A 1041 4.27 81.69 46.33
N GLY A 1042 5.30 82.31 45.76
CA GLY A 1042 5.64 82.22 44.31
C GLY A 1042 4.63 82.90 43.37
N ILE A 1043 3.55 83.46 43.92
CA ILE A 1043 2.51 84.22 43.24
C ILE A 1043 1.99 85.31 44.18
N ALA A 1044 1.52 86.43 43.61
CA ALA A 1044 0.93 87.50 44.40
C ALA A 1044 -0.27 86.99 45.20
N GLN A 1045 -0.32 87.34 46.49
CA GLN A 1045 -1.39 86.94 47.40
C GLN A 1045 -2.73 87.46 46.88
N ASP A 1046 -3.71 86.56 46.72
CA ASP A 1046 -5.04 86.87 46.21
C ASP A 1046 -6.08 85.96 46.88
N SER A 1047 -6.63 86.43 47.99
CA SER A 1047 -7.62 85.69 48.77
C SER A 1047 -8.90 85.40 47.98
N LYS A 1048 -9.27 86.24 46.99
CA LYS A 1048 -10.47 86.00 46.15
C LYS A 1048 -10.25 84.83 45.20
N ARG A 1049 -9.06 84.73 44.58
CA ARG A 1049 -8.71 83.58 43.74
C ARG A 1049 -8.58 82.29 44.56
N ALA A 1050 -7.98 82.35 45.75
CA ALA A 1050 -7.93 81.22 46.67
C ALA A 1050 -9.34 80.69 46.98
N PHE A 1051 -10.28 81.57 47.33
CA PHE A 1051 -11.68 81.22 47.57
C PHE A 1051 -12.35 80.53 46.36
N VAL A 1052 -12.14 81.03 45.14
CA VAL A 1052 -12.69 80.42 43.92
C VAL A 1052 -12.16 79.00 43.71
N LEU A 1053 -10.85 78.79 43.92
CA LEU A 1053 -10.23 77.48 43.75
C LEU A 1053 -10.69 76.48 44.82
N TYR A 1054 -10.75 76.89 46.10
CA TYR A 1054 -11.32 76.04 47.15
C TYR A 1054 -12.78 75.70 46.91
N ARG A 1055 -13.57 76.64 46.39
CA ARG A 1055 -14.96 76.38 45.98
C ARG A 1055 -15.04 75.39 44.80
N GLN A 1056 -14.13 75.48 43.84
CA GLN A 1056 -14.06 74.52 42.72
C GLN A 1056 -13.72 73.12 43.21
N ALA A 1057 -12.77 72.98 44.13
CA ALA A 1057 -12.45 71.69 44.74
C ALA A 1057 -13.61 71.14 45.59
N ALA A 1058 -14.28 71.98 46.38
CA ALA A 1058 -15.45 71.58 47.16
C ALA A 1058 -16.63 71.10 46.28
N LYS A 1059 -16.84 71.68 45.09
CA LYS A 1059 -17.84 71.20 44.12
C LYS A 1059 -17.57 69.77 43.61
N LYS A 1060 -16.31 69.33 43.68
CA LYS A 1060 -15.90 67.95 43.36
C LYS A 1060 -16.05 67.01 44.56
N ASN A 1061 -16.70 67.47 45.64
CA ASN A 1061 -16.91 66.73 46.88
C ASN A 1061 -15.60 66.32 47.58
N ASP A 1062 -14.57 67.18 47.48
CA ASP A 1062 -13.28 66.97 48.14
C ASP A 1062 -13.32 67.43 49.61
N ALA A 1063 -12.91 66.55 50.53
CA ALA A 1063 -12.99 66.79 51.97
C ALA A 1063 -12.15 68.00 52.41
N THR A 1064 -10.90 68.11 51.93
CA THR A 1064 -10.00 69.22 52.25
C THR A 1064 -10.44 70.51 51.57
N GLY A 1065 -11.03 70.42 50.38
CA GLY A 1065 -11.67 71.56 49.72
C GLY A 1065 -12.86 72.12 50.49
N LEU A 1066 -13.70 71.24 51.03
CA LEU A 1066 -14.82 71.62 51.90
C LEU A 1066 -14.33 72.24 53.23
N LEU A 1067 -13.27 71.68 53.83
CA LEU A 1067 -12.62 72.25 55.02
C LEU A 1067 -12.05 73.65 54.75
N ASN A 1068 -11.29 73.82 53.67
CA ASN A 1068 -10.67 75.10 53.33
C ASN A 1068 -11.73 76.14 52.94
N LEU A 1069 -12.80 75.73 52.27
CA LEU A 1069 -13.94 76.60 51.97
C LEU A 1069 -14.68 77.03 53.25
N GLY A 1070 -14.89 76.11 54.20
CA GLY A 1070 -15.44 76.44 55.52
C GLY A 1070 -14.54 77.41 56.29
N THR A 1071 -13.23 77.20 56.23
CA THR A 1071 -12.21 78.10 56.79
C THR A 1071 -12.25 79.49 56.18
N CYS A 1072 -12.54 79.60 54.88
CA CYS A 1072 -12.65 80.90 54.22
C CYS A 1072 -13.82 81.72 54.76
N TYR A 1073 -14.98 81.08 55.01
CA TYR A 1073 -16.13 81.74 55.64
C TYR A 1073 -15.90 82.04 57.13
N GLU A 1074 -15.11 81.23 57.84
CA GLU A 1074 -14.77 81.47 59.25
C GLU A 1074 -13.77 82.62 59.44
N ARG A 1075 -12.77 82.76 58.56
CA ARG A 1075 -11.63 83.68 58.70
C ARG A 1075 -11.64 84.85 57.71
N GLU A 1076 -12.75 85.07 57.02
CA GLU A 1076 -12.92 86.15 56.01
C GLU A 1076 -11.91 86.10 54.86
N ILE A 1077 -11.51 84.89 54.43
CA ILE A 1077 -10.52 84.73 53.35
C ILE A 1077 -11.25 84.82 52.00
N GLY A 1078 -11.18 85.98 51.36
CA GLY A 1078 -11.75 86.21 50.02
C GLY A 1078 -13.28 86.31 49.97
N THR A 1079 -13.94 86.18 51.11
CA THR A 1079 -15.39 86.29 51.35
C THR A 1079 -15.62 86.94 52.72
N GLY A 1080 -16.84 87.42 53.02
CA GLY A 1080 -17.20 87.90 54.37
C GLY A 1080 -17.46 86.75 55.35
N TYR A 1081 -17.47 87.07 56.65
CA TYR A 1081 -17.75 86.10 57.72
C TYR A 1081 -19.17 85.50 57.62
N ASP A 1082 -19.28 84.17 57.58
CA ASP A 1082 -20.55 83.45 57.64
C ASP A 1082 -20.39 82.13 58.42
N ALA A 1083 -20.75 82.17 59.70
CA ALA A 1083 -20.67 81.03 60.61
C ALA A 1083 -21.51 79.83 60.15
N LYS A 1084 -22.68 80.05 59.52
CA LYS A 1084 -23.59 78.95 59.12
C LYS A 1084 -23.07 78.21 57.91
N LEU A 1085 -22.52 78.93 56.93
CA LEU A 1085 -21.87 78.32 55.77
C LEU A 1085 -20.56 77.63 56.16
N ALA A 1086 -19.78 78.22 57.07
CA ALA A 1086 -18.58 77.60 57.61
C ALA A 1086 -18.91 76.24 58.25
N GLU A 1087 -19.87 76.21 59.17
CA GLU A 1087 -20.30 74.99 59.86
C GLU A 1087 -20.84 73.93 58.89
N ARG A 1088 -21.67 74.32 57.90
CA ARG A 1088 -22.19 73.40 56.89
C ARG A 1088 -21.08 72.71 56.11
N HIS A 1089 -20.09 73.47 55.66
CA HIS A 1089 -18.98 72.91 54.89
C HIS A 1089 -18.06 72.04 55.76
N PHE A 1090 -17.86 72.40 57.03
CA PHE A 1090 -17.16 71.52 57.97
C PHE A 1090 -17.90 70.19 58.19
N ARG A 1091 -19.24 70.18 58.32
CA ARG A 1091 -20.01 68.92 58.44
C ARG A 1091 -19.89 68.05 57.19
N MET A 1092 -20.01 68.65 56.01
CA MET A 1092 -19.83 67.92 54.75
C MET A 1092 -18.39 67.35 54.63
N SER A 1093 -17.39 68.05 55.17
CA SER A 1093 -16.00 67.58 55.21
C SER A 1093 -15.80 66.46 56.25
N GLU A 1094 -16.46 66.53 57.40
CA GLU A 1094 -16.50 65.48 58.44
C GLU A 1094 -17.16 64.19 57.92
N GLU A 1095 -18.28 64.30 57.19
CA GLU A 1095 -18.95 63.17 56.53
C GLU A 1095 -18.03 62.45 55.51
N LEU A 1096 -17.03 63.16 54.99
CA LEU A 1096 -16.00 62.63 54.10
C LEU A 1096 -14.72 62.21 54.84
N GLY A 1097 -14.72 62.23 56.18
CA GLY A 1097 -13.66 61.68 57.04
C GLY A 1097 -12.52 62.66 57.38
N CYS A 1098 -12.69 63.98 57.21
CA CYS A 1098 -11.63 64.93 57.55
C CYS A 1098 -11.55 65.22 59.06
N ALA A 1099 -10.50 64.72 59.73
CA ALA A 1099 -10.31 64.90 61.17
C ALA A 1099 -10.18 66.37 61.61
N GLU A 1100 -9.57 67.23 60.79
CA GLU A 1100 -9.47 68.67 61.10
C GLU A 1100 -10.84 69.36 61.07
N ALA A 1101 -11.77 68.88 60.22
CA ALA A 1101 -13.14 69.38 60.19
C ALA A 1101 -13.91 69.01 61.46
N THR A 1102 -13.71 67.79 61.99
CA THR A 1102 -14.25 67.36 63.29
C THR A 1102 -13.74 68.26 64.43
N GLN A 1103 -12.42 68.54 64.49
CA GLN A 1103 -11.85 69.43 65.50
C GLN A 1103 -12.41 70.86 65.43
N ARG A 1104 -12.60 71.38 64.21
CA ARG A 1104 -13.22 72.70 63.99
C ARG A 1104 -14.70 72.69 64.40
N LEU A 1105 -15.45 71.64 64.09
CA LEU A 1105 -16.85 71.50 64.50
C LEU A 1105 -16.98 71.39 66.02
N ASP A 1106 -16.08 70.70 66.71
CA ASP A 1106 -16.10 70.61 68.17
C ASP A 1106 -15.81 71.98 68.84
N LEU A 1107 -15.01 72.84 68.20
CA LEU A 1107 -14.84 74.24 68.59
C LEU A 1107 -16.11 75.09 68.34
N TYR A 1108 -16.91 74.78 67.32
CA TYR A 1108 -18.22 75.41 67.09
C TYR A 1108 -19.32 74.87 68.01
N ARG A 1109 -19.23 73.60 68.43
CA ARG A 1109 -20.16 72.97 69.38
C ARG A 1109 -19.91 73.42 70.82
N SER A 1110 -18.69 73.87 71.13
CA SER A 1110 -18.29 74.36 72.46
C SER A 1110 -18.43 75.87 72.66
N ARG A 1111 -18.62 76.63 71.57
CA ARG A 1111 -18.99 78.05 71.57
C ARG A 1111 -20.50 78.20 71.47
#